data_AF-F4PWN1-F1
#
_entry.id   AF-F4PWN1-F1
#
_cell.length_a   1.000
_cell.length_b   1.000
_cell.length_c   1.000
_cell.angle_alpha   90.00
_cell.angle_beta   90.00
_cell.angle_gamma   90.00
#
_symmetry.space_group_name_H-M   'P 1'
#
loop_
_entity.id
_entity.type
_entity.pdbx_description
1 polymer ?
#
loop_
_entity_poly.entity_id
_entity_poly.type
_entity_poly.pdbx_seq_one_letter_code
_entity_poly.pdbx_strand_id
1 'polypeptide(L)'
;MVTHSKSQPPKSVPLVYPDNYDLVDNELIKTNRPRTKLLINHAALELIKSHCGNQNVTVLSVNGLLRAGKSYLISRMLGSSNAFSIGCSTESVTHGIWIATTFPEHKGKRVILMDCEGLGSVQSGASANHDMSIFLLSCLLSSTFVYNTFNVPTAHDLEQLGVVTSLYKRLKIKEGENIKNPQHLVKHMPHFVWVLRDFHLQPTVNGVDVPIQEYMNHVLAQNNDVGLSDGENMQNNVRQVLLTFFKSFTTMTVATPTSNKDIINRMDTAKESELNADFVVQMAHLVQFLIDGLIEKTGFNGLPIDGTTFTYLVQAYTNAVNDPNNIPTLEGTWESAIKIRIDSTIRDAESFYINEMNAQFAEAPFPMEYEDLLKIHATVITETNKRVNQAVGHLCNDIQLEDIAIRIKRLLCDIEIKKVNGKDQVEIIGGVLYTFKTENEKQSEVQCNRVMKPLGDTFYRDFLHNMSCDFPQVLAALDPLKVVFLKQAIGPAKNAVLAHFVETVLKNEEQFKKLKGYNKDLKEQRERNEKCEAQVRESEQRIKDLSATLENQKKELVETVASLHQKHDENMTKLQKDMEQQRIDADNRIAQAEAAHSTTLATQQAQFKAEMDSVTSKMNTLHSELRARNASRRGGFSISIGPLTIGF
;
A
#
# COMPACT_ATOMS: atom_id res chain seq x y z
N MET A 1 11.31 47.19 12.33
CA MET A 1 10.78 46.48 11.15
C MET A 1 10.99 47.39 9.95
N VAL A 2 11.96 47.08 9.09
CA VAL A 2 12.13 47.82 7.83
C VAL A 2 11.15 47.19 6.83
N THR A 3 10.25 48.01 6.29
CA THR A 3 9.30 47.57 5.27
C THR A 3 10.03 47.38 3.95
N HIS A 4 10.29 46.13 3.57
CA HIS A 4 10.72 45.84 2.20
C HIS A 4 9.60 46.25 1.24
N SER A 5 9.79 47.37 0.55
CA SER A 5 9.05 47.68 -0.67
C SER A 5 9.22 46.51 -1.63
N LYS A 6 8.12 46.04 -2.25
CA LYS A 6 8.20 45.07 -3.34
C LYS A 6 9.04 45.67 -4.46
N SER A 7 10.31 45.28 -4.54
CA SER A 7 11.21 45.65 -5.63
C SER A 7 10.64 45.13 -6.95
N GLN A 8 10.85 45.88 -8.03
CA GLN A 8 10.62 45.33 -9.36
C GLN A 8 11.52 44.10 -9.55
N PRO A 9 11.08 43.05 -10.24
CA PRO A 9 11.93 41.89 -10.51
C PRO A 9 13.21 42.36 -11.24
N PRO A 10 14.38 41.80 -10.90
CA PRO A 10 15.65 42.23 -11.49
C PRO A 10 15.64 42.01 -13.01
N LYS A 11 16.23 42.93 -13.76
CA LYS A 11 16.30 42.88 -15.23
C LYS A 11 17.37 41.91 -15.75
N SER A 12 18.36 41.59 -14.91
CA SER A 12 19.42 40.63 -15.14
C SER A 12 19.71 39.83 -13.89
N VAL A 13 20.13 38.57 -14.04
CA VAL A 13 20.56 37.69 -12.94
C VAL A 13 21.88 36.99 -13.30
N PRO A 14 22.75 36.68 -12.33
CA PRO A 14 23.93 35.86 -12.60
C PRO A 14 23.46 34.45 -12.97
N LEU A 15 23.97 33.89 -14.07
CA LEU A 15 23.76 32.51 -14.49
C LEU A 15 24.83 31.60 -13.85
N VAL A 16 26.08 32.04 -13.91
CA VAL A 16 27.25 31.39 -13.30
C VAL A 16 28.13 32.47 -12.67
N TYR A 17 28.62 32.26 -11.46
CA TYR A 17 29.40 33.26 -10.72
C TYR A 17 30.55 32.63 -9.91
N PRO A 18 31.63 33.36 -9.59
CA PRO A 18 32.74 32.80 -8.82
C PRO A 18 32.38 32.47 -7.37
N ASP A 19 32.94 31.39 -6.81
CA ASP A 19 32.68 30.92 -5.44
C ASP A 19 33.22 31.83 -4.32
N ASN A 20 34.01 32.85 -4.66
CA ASN A 20 34.35 33.92 -3.73
C ASN A 20 33.30 35.05 -3.65
N TYR A 21 32.12 34.87 -4.26
CA TYR A 21 30.94 35.71 -4.04
C TYR A 21 29.80 34.89 -3.43
N ASP A 22 29.01 35.54 -2.57
CA ASP A 22 27.71 35.02 -2.11
C ASP A 22 26.59 35.72 -2.89
N LEU A 23 25.56 34.97 -3.30
CA LEU A 23 24.41 35.48 -4.04
C LEU A 23 23.27 35.81 -3.08
N VAL A 24 22.96 37.10 -2.92
CA VAL A 24 21.90 37.60 -2.03
C VAL A 24 21.00 38.54 -2.82
N ASP A 25 19.69 38.27 -2.84
CA ASP A 25 18.68 39.08 -3.57
C ASP A 25 18.98 39.34 -5.07
N ASN A 26 19.73 38.44 -5.70
CA ASN A 26 20.29 38.51 -7.07
C ASN A 26 21.50 39.44 -7.26
N GLU A 27 22.07 39.97 -6.18
CA GLU A 27 23.34 40.69 -6.17
C GLU A 27 24.49 39.78 -5.70
N LEU A 28 25.70 40.04 -6.22
CA LEU A 28 26.92 39.28 -5.86
C LEU A 28 27.72 40.05 -4.82
N ILE A 29 27.74 39.55 -3.58
CA ILE A 29 28.49 40.14 -2.47
C ILE A 29 29.87 39.48 -2.38
N LYS A 30 30.94 40.27 -2.50
CA LYS A 30 32.32 39.77 -2.44
C LYS A 30 32.66 39.26 -1.04
N THR A 31 33.20 38.05 -0.97
CA THR A 31 33.66 37.43 0.28
C THR A 31 35.19 37.45 0.39
N ASN A 32 35.70 37.15 1.58
CA ASN A 32 37.14 36.98 1.81
C ASN A 32 37.68 35.59 1.37
N ARG A 33 36.86 34.75 0.73
CA ARG A 33 37.28 33.42 0.25
C ARG A 33 38.19 33.59 -0.98
N PRO A 34 39.22 32.75 -1.18
CA PRO A 34 39.89 32.66 -2.47
C PRO A 34 38.92 32.10 -3.53
N ARG A 35 39.04 32.56 -4.78
CA ARG A 35 38.32 31.95 -5.90
C ARG A 35 38.92 30.56 -6.15
N THR A 36 38.09 29.53 -6.19
CA THR A 36 38.50 28.16 -6.53
C THR A 36 37.71 27.60 -7.71
N LYS A 37 36.43 27.98 -7.85
CA LYS A 37 35.52 27.43 -8.86
C LYS A 37 34.39 28.40 -9.24
N LEU A 38 33.60 27.99 -10.21
CA LEU A 38 32.35 28.64 -10.60
C LEU A 38 31.15 27.94 -9.95
N LEU A 39 30.20 28.71 -9.45
CA LEU A 39 28.90 28.27 -8.92
C LEU A 39 27.80 28.59 -9.94
N ILE A 40 26.76 27.75 -9.96
CA ILE A 40 25.63 27.90 -10.87
C ILE A 40 24.45 28.48 -10.09
N ASN A 41 23.79 29.49 -10.64
CA ASN A 41 22.54 29.98 -10.10
C ASN A 41 21.37 29.11 -10.59
N HIS A 42 20.89 28.21 -9.74
CA HIS A 42 19.74 27.36 -10.08
C HIS A 42 18.46 28.16 -10.37
N ALA A 43 18.25 29.34 -9.76
CA ALA A 43 17.10 30.18 -10.08
C ALA A 43 17.17 30.73 -11.51
N ALA A 44 18.36 31.04 -12.01
CA ALA A 44 18.57 31.44 -13.41
C ALA A 44 18.29 30.28 -14.38
N LEU A 45 18.61 29.03 -14.01
CA LEU A 45 18.24 27.86 -14.79
C LEU A 45 16.71 27.67 -14.84
N GLU A 46 16.01 27.80 -13.71
CA GLU A 46 14.54 27.68 -13.70
C GLU A 46 13.86 28.83 -14.46
N LEU A 47 14.43 30.04 -14.47
CA LEU A 47 13.98 31.13 -15.36
C LEU A 47 14.11 30.75 -16.85
N ILE A 48 15.23 30.16 -17.27
CA ILE A 48 15.39 29.68 -18.65
C ILE A 48 14.40 28.55 -18.96
N LYS A 49 14.23 27.55 -18.08
CA LYS A 49 13.28 26.45 -18.30
C LYS A 49 11.84 26.95 -18.42
N SER A 50 11.41 27.87 -17.55
CA SER A 50 10.04 28.39 -17.54
C SER A 50 9.72 29.27 -18.75
N HIS A 51 10.67 30.08 -19.24
CA HIS A 51 10.42 31.03 -20.33
C HIS A 51 10.80 30.49 -21.72
N CYS A 52 11.80 29.60 -21.80
CA CYS A 52 12.29 29.03 -23.05
C CYS A 52 11.87 27.57 -23.25
N GLY A 53 11.71 26.78 -22.18
CA GLY A 53 11.08 25.45 -22.20
C GLY A 53 11.56 24.53 -23.32
N ASN A 54 10.62 24.19 -24.22
CA ASN A 54 10.82 23.33 -25.39
C ASN A 54 11.03 24.12 -26.70
N GLN A 55 11.21 25.45 -26.65
CA GLN A 55 11.57 26.26 -27.82
C GLN A 55 13.09 26.27 -28.00
N ASN A 56 13.52 26.20 -29.27
CA ASN A 56 14.93 26.31 -29.62
C ASN A 56 15.50 27.66 -29.18
N VAL A 57 16.72 27.65 -28.66
CA VAL A 57 17.40 28.87 -28.20
C VAL A 57 18.47 29.35 -29.17
N THR A 58 18.63 30.67 -29.26
CA THR A 58 19.82 31.32 -29.80
C THR A 58 20.54 32.01 -28.65
N VAL A 59 21.87 31.91 -28.62
CA VAL A 59 22.69 32.37 -27.49
C VAL A 59 23.75 33.34 -28.00
N LEU A 60 23.74 34.57 -27.51
CA LEU A 60 24.74 35.58 -27.82
C LEU A 60 25.45 35.99 -26.53
N SER A 61 26.79 35.93 -26.51
CA SER A 61 27.59 36.52 -25.42
C SER A 61 28.35 37.74 -25.89
N VAL A 62 28.51 38.72 -24.99
CA VAL A 62 29.45 39.83 -25.17
C VAL A 62 30.57 39.72 -24.13
N ASN A 63 31.78 39.58 -24.66
CA ASN A 63 33.03 39.39 -23.94
C ASN A 63 34.00 40.52 -24.33
N GLY A 64 35.16 40.58 -23.67
CA GLY A 64 36.17 41.62 -23.91
C GLY A 64 36.50 42.41 -22.65
N LEU A 65 37.29 43.46 -22.81
CA LEU A 65 37.89 44.24 -21.71
C LEU A 65 36.88 44.69 -20.65
N LEU A 66 37.38 44.86 -19.42
CA LEU A 66 36.68 45.58 -18.36
C LEU A 66 36.34 47.01 -18.84
N ARG A 67 35.15 47.50 -18.46
CA ARG A 67 34.59 48.81 -18.87
C ARG A 67 34.41 49.09 -20.36
N ALA A 68 34.54 48.10 -21.25
CA ALA A 68 34.38 48.31 -22.69
C ALA A 68 32.92 48.55 -23.17
N GLY A 69 31.97 48.80 -22.26
CA GLY A 69 30.57 49.10 -22.60
C GLY A 69 29.74 47.89 -23.06
N LYS A 70 30.09 46.68 -22.63
CA LYS A 70 29.43 45.40 -23.00
C LYS A 70 27.96 45.36 -22.60
N SER A 71 27.68 45.67 -21.32
CA SER A 71 26.34 45.68 -20.73
C SER A 71 25.38 46.67 -21.41
N TYR A 72 25.90 47.76 -21.99
CA TYR A 72 25.12 48.68 -22.82
C TYR A 72 24.74 48.07 -24.17
N LEU A 73 25.71 47.47 -24.90
CA LEU A 73 25.45 46.81 -26.17
C LEU A 73 24.36 45.73 -26.02
N ILE A 74 24.46 44.90 -24.98
CA ILE A 74 23.43 43.90 -24.67
C ILE A 74 22.08 44.55 -24.32
N SER A 75 22.07 45.59 -23.48
CA SER A 75 20.83 46.28 -23.12
C SER A 75 20.11 46.83 -24.36
N ARG A 76 20.87 47.38 -25.33
CA ARG A 76 20.33 47.88 -26.61
C ARG A 76 19.74 46.79 -27.48
N MET A 77 20.28 45.56 -27.46
CA MET A 77 19.65 44.41 -28.12
C MET A 77 18.29 44.03 -27.52
N LEU A 78 18.02 44.40 -26.25
CA LEU A 78 16.71 44.24 -25.60
C LEU A 78 15.79 45.45 -25.81
N GLY A 79 16.15 46.40 -26.67
CA GLY A 79 15.41 47.66 -26.87
C GLY A 79 15.47 48.60 -25.65
N SER A 80 16.45 48.43 -24.77
CA SER A 80 16.60 49.19 -23.52
C SER A 80 18.00 49.81 -23.39
N SER A 81 18.21 50.65 -22.39
CA SER A 81 19.53 51.19 -22.03
C SER A 81 20.06 50.62 -20.70
N ASN A 82 19.24 49.87 -19.96
CA ASN A 82 19.50 49.51 -18.57
C ASN A 82 18.93 48.12 -18.17
N ALA A 83 18.99 47.14 -19.07
CA ALA A 83 18.65 45.75 -18.74
C ALA A 83 19.73 45.07 -17.88
N PHE A 84 20.98 45.53 -17.99
CA PHE A 84 22.12 45.11 -17.18
C PHE A 84 22.71 46.34 -16.47
N SER A 85 23.22 46.16 -15.26
CA SER A 85 23.83 47.24 -14.47
C SER A 85 25.09 47.80 -15.13
N ILE A 86 25.07 49.07 -15.54
CA ILE A 86 26.22 49.75 -16.14
C ILE A 86 27.08 50.37 -15.04
N GLY A 87 28.28 49.83 -14.83
CA GLY A 87 29.22 50.30 -13.82
C GLY A 87 30.06 51.50 -14.27
N CYS A 88 29.98 52.61 -13.53
CA CYS A 88 30.80 53.81 -13.75
C CYS A 88 31.99 53.97 -12.77
N SER A 89 32.11 53.12 -11.74
CA SER A 89 33.18 53.17 -10.74
C SER A 89 34.46 52.45 -11.19
N THR A 90 35.55 52.62 -10.44
CA THR A 90 36.85 51.95 -10.66
C THR A 90 36.86 50.45 -10.31
N GLU A 91 35.75 49.90 -9.82
CA GLU A 91 35.57 48.47 -9.52
C GLU A 91 34.89 47.73 -10.68
N SER A 92 35.00 46.40 -10.71
CA SER A 92 34.29 45.54 -11.67
C SER A 92 32.85 45.30 -11.20
N VAL A 93 31.89 45.41 -12.11
CA VAL A 93 30.46 45.19 -11.80
C VAL A 93 30.01 43.79 -12.22
N THR A 94 30.22 43.41 -13.49
CA THR A 94 29.92 42.05 -13.98
C THR A 94 31.00 41.06 -13.54
N HIS A 95 30.67 40.17 -12.60
CA HIS A 95 31.47 39.00 -12.21
C HIS A 95 30.75 37.71 -12.64
N GLY A 96 31.46 36.76 -13.25
CA GLY A 96 30.88 35.57 -13.86
C GLY A 96 30.21 35.82 -15.21
N ILE A 97 29.09 35.14 -15.45
CA ILE A 97 28.22 35.25 -16.63
C ILE A 97 26.82 35.61 -16.14
N TRP A 98 26.27 36.71 -16.66
CA TRP A 98 24.95 37.22 -16.35
C TRP A 98 24.01 37.07 -17.54
N ILE A 99 22.73 36.80 -17.28
CA ILE A 99 21.68 36.76 -18.30
C ILE A 99 20.61 37.80 -18.02
N ALA A 100 19.90 38.23 -19.07
CA ALA A 100 18.67 38.97 -18.92
C ALA A 100 17.57 38.08 -18.35
N THR A 101 16.63 38.66 -17.59
CA THR A 101 15.40 37.97 -17.17
C THR A 101 14.30 38.00 -18.22
N THR A 102 14.53 38.73 -19.32
CA THR A 102 13.68 38.76 -20.51
C THR A 102 14.33 37.98 -21.65
N PHE A 103 13.56 37.10 -22.29
CA PHE A 103 14.01 36.25 -23.39
C PHE A 103 13.15 36.55 -24.65
N PRO A 104 13.55 37.53 -25.49
CA PRO A 104 12.80 37.87 -26.70
C PRO A 104 12.59 36.67 -27.62
N GLU A 105 11.52 36.69 -28.42
CA GLU A 105 11.36 35.75 -29.53
C GLU A 105 11.86 36.36 -30.84
N HIS A 106 12.64 35.60 -31.59
CA HIS A 106 13.07 35.96 -32.94
C HIS A 106 13.01 34.73 -33.84
N LYS A 107 12.25 34.81 -34.94
CA LYS A 107 12.09 33.72 -35.93
C LYS A 107 11.73 32.36 -35.27
N GLY A 108 10.82 32.37 -34.29
CA GLY A 108 10.35 31.18 -33.54
C GLY A 108 11.31 30.65 -32.47
N LYS A 109 12.40 31.38 -32.17
CA LYS A 109 13.48 30.97 -31.25
C LYS A 109 13.58 31.96 -30.08
N ARG A 110 13.96 31.47 -28.91
CA ARG A 110 14.17 32.31 -27.72
C ARG A 110 15.60 32.83 -27.67
N VAL A 111 15.77 34.13 -27.47
CA VAL A 111 17.07 34.81 -27.42
C VAL A 111 17.58 34.86 -25.99
N ILE A 112 18.73 34.23 -25.74
CA ILE A 112 19.48 34.31 -24.49
C ILE A 112 20.69 35.21 -24.70
N LEU A 113 20.76 36.33 -23.98
CA LEU A 113 21.87 37.27 -24.02
C LEU A 113 22.72 37.12 -22.75
N MET A 114 24.03 36.98 -22.91
CA MET A 114 25.00 36.75 -21.84
C MET A 114 26.01 37.92 -21.73
N ASP A 115 25.97 38.68 -20.63
CA ASP A 115 27.02 39.64 -20.28
C ASP A 115 28.10 38.93 -19.46
N CYS A 116 29.35 39.00 -19.91
CA CYS A 116 30.44 38.23 -19.33
C CYS A 116 31.47 39.12 -18.63
N GLU A 117 32.07 38.60 -17.55
CA GLU A 117 33.19 39.23 -16.85
C GLU A 117 34.30 39.63 -17.83
N GLY A 118 34.92 40.80 -17.60
CA GLY A 118 35.92 41.32 -18.51
C GLY A 118 37.30 40.72 -18.27
N LEU A 119 38.01 40.40 -19.35
CA LEU A 119 39.41 39.97 -19.28
C LEU A 119 40.30 41.07 -18.68
N GLY A 120 41.36 40.67 -17.98
CA GLY A 120 42.45 41.56 -17.57
C GLY A 120 42.26 42.23 -16.21
N SER A 121 41.67 41.54 -15.23
CA SER A 121 41.60 42.09 -13.85
C SER A 121 42.99 42.08 -13.18
N VAL A 122 43.63 43.25 -13.09
CA VAL A 122 44.99 43.44 -12.54
C VAL A 122 45.10 43.06 -11.04
N GLN A 123 44.00 42.76 -10.36
CA GLN A 123 43.94 42.55 -8.90
C GLN A 123 44.22 41.13 -8.40
N SER A 124 44.37 40.11 -9.26
CA SER A 124 44.53 38.72 -8.77
C SER A 124 45.76 38.03 -9.36
N GLY A 125 46.78 37.77 -8.54
CA GLY A 125 47.97 36.97 -8.92
C GLY A 125 47.70 35.48 -9.22
N ALA A 126 46.43 35.08 -9.23
CA ALA A 126 45.93 33.76 -9.64
C ALA A 126 44.94 33.83 -10.83
N SER A 127 44.77 35.01 -11.47
CA SER A 127 43.68 35.32 -12.41
C SER A 127 43.63 34.47 -13.69
N ALA A 128 44.77 34.19 -14.32
CA ALA A 128 44.79 33.76 -15.73
C ALA A 128 43.97 32.49 -16.02
N ASN A 129 44.02 31.49 -15.11
CA ASN A 129 43.24 30.26 -15.26
C ASN A 129 41.74 30.47 -15.02
N HIS A 130 41.39 31.43 -14.15
CA HIS A 130 40.02 31.74 -13.77
C HIS A 130 39.29 32.62 -14.80
N ASP A 131 39.99 33.58 -15.40
CA ASP A 131 39.48 34.39 -16.51
C ASP A 131 39.27 33.51 -17.75
N MET A 132 40.20 32.57 -17.99
CA MET A 132 40.07 31.53 -19.03
C MET A 132 38.82 30.66 -18.84
N SER A 133 38.47 30.27 -17.60
CA SER A 133 37.26 29.48 -17.32
C SER A 133 35.96 30.18 -17.77
N ILE A 134 35.82 31.49 -17.51
CA ILE A 134 34.62 32.25 -17.91
C ILE A 134 34.58 32.41 -19.43
N PHE A 135 35.71 32.78 -20.04
CA PHE A 135 35.83 32.94 -21.49
C PHE A 135 35.54 31.63 -22.25
N LEU A 136 36.03 30.50 -21.74
CA LEU A 136 35.76 29.16 -22.26
C LEU A 136 34.27 28.82 -22.16
N LEU A 137 33.66 29.03 -20.99
CA LEU A 137 32.26 28.72 -20.74
C LEU A 137 31.33 29.58 -21.61
N SER A 138 31.56 30.90 -21.70
CA SER A 138 30.75 31.79 -22.55
C SER A 138 30.88 31.43 -24.03
N CYS A 139 32.09 31.09 -24.49
CA CYS A 139 32.35 30.63 -25.86
C CYS A 139 31.61 29.32 -26.18
N LEU A 140 31.72 28.30 -25.32
CA LEU A 140 31.07 27.01 -25.51
C LEU A 140 29.55 27.05 -25.43
N LEU A 141 28.98 27.97 -24.64
CA LEU A 141 27.52 28.16 -24.54
C LEU A 141 26.95 28.96 -25.71
N SER A 142 27.74 29.81 -26.37
CA SER A 142 27.27 30.73 -27.40
C SER A 142 26.99 30.10 -28.76
N SER A 143 26.12 30.76 -29.53
CA SER A 143 25.92 30.60 -30.98
C SER A 143 26.66 31.72 -31.74
N THR A 144 26.65 32.92 -31.15
CA THR A 144 27.40 34.11 -31.59
C THR A 144 28.19 34.65 -30.40
N PHE A 145 29.50 34.84 -30.59
CA PHE A 145 30.43 35.31 -29.58
C PHE A 145 30.95 36.68 -30.00
N VAL A 146 30.53 37.72 -29.29
CA VAL A 146 30.99 39.09 -29.52
C VAL A 146 32.20 39.36 -28.64
N TYR A 147 33.30 39.82 -29.24
CA TYR A 147 34.49 40.29 -28.54
C TYR A 147 34.63 41.80 -28.74
N ASN A 148 34.50 42.57 -27.67
CA ASN A 148 34.36 44.01 -27.71
C ASN A 148 35.60 44.68 -27.08
N THR A 149 36.41 45.34 -27.91
CA THR A 149 37.63 46.08 -27.53
C THR A 149 37.52 47.56 -27.91
N PHE A 150 38.52 48.37 -27.54
CA PHE A 150 38.64 49.76 -27.98
C PHE A 150 39.64 49.88 -29.14
N ASN A 151 39.35 50.76 -30.09
CA ASN A 151 40.20 51.18 -31.21
C ASN A 151 40.71 50.01 -32.08
N VAL A 152 41.74 50.25 -32.88
CA VAL A 152 42.47 49.22 -33.65
C VAL A 152 43.07 48.17 -32.70
N PRO A 153 42.96 46.86 -32.99
CA PRO A 153 43.62 45.82 -32.22
C PRO A 153 45.13 46.03 -32.11
N THR A 154 45.64 46.08 -30.90
CA THR A 154 47.07 46.19 -30.61
C THR A 154 47.72 44.81 -30.44
N ALA A 155 49.05 44.78 -30.37
CA ALA A 155 49.80 43.61 -29.93
C ALA A 155 49.31 43.04 -28.58
N HIS A 156 48.86 43.91 -27.67
CA HIS A 156 48.34 43.51 -26.36
C HIS A 156 46.92 42.92 -26.44
N ASP A 157 46.05 43.40 -27.33
CA ASP A 157 44.74 42.77 -27.55
C ASP A 157 44.87 41.34 -28.09
N LEU A 158 45.87 41.10 -28.95
CA LEU A 158 46.23 39.76 -29.42
C LEU A 158 46.83 38.90 -28.31
N GLU A 159 47.65 39.47 -27.42
CA GLU A 159 48.17 38.78 -26.23
C GLU A 159 47.04 38.34 -25.29
N GLN A 160 46.06 39.19 -25.02
CA GLN A 160 44.87 38.85 -24.23
C GLN A 160 44.02 37.76 -24.93
N LEU A 161 43.90 37.80 -26.26
CA LEU A 161 43.31 36.72 -27.05
C LEU A 161 44.17 35.44 -27.10
N GLY A 162 45.35 35.43 -26.47
CA GLY A 162 46.10 34.21 -26.13
C GLY A 162 45.32 33.20 -25.29
N VAL A 163 44.26 33.65 -24.60
CA VAL A 163 43.25 32.77 -23.98
C VAL A 163 42.57 31.88 -25.03
N VAL A 164 42.30 32.35 -26.25
CA VAL A 164 41.73 31.55 -27.35
C VAL A 164 42.70 30.45 -27.78
N THR A 165 44.00 30.73 -27.88
CA THR A 165 45.02 29.73 -28.22
C THR A 165 45.16 28.68 -27.11
N SER A 166 45.07 29.09 -25.85
CA SER A 166 45.04 28.16 -24.70
C SER A 166 43.79 27.29 -24.72
N LEU A 167 42.64 27.88 -25.03
CA LEU A 167 41.35 27.22 -25.18
C LEU A 167 41.36 26.20 -26.34
N TYR A 168 41.94 26.54 -27.49
CA TYR A 168 42.12 25.61 -28.62
C TYR A 168 42.97 24.40 -28.22
N LYS A 169 44.08 24.62 -27.47
CA LYS A 169 44.94 23.54 -26.96
C LYS A 169 44.29 22.70 -25.85
N ARG A 170 43.36 23.29 -25.09
CA ARG A 170 42.71 22.68 -23.92
C ARG A 170 41.30 22.13 -24.22
N LEU A 171 40.80 22.26 -25.44
CA LEU A 171 39.60 21.57 -25.88
C LEU A 171 39.97 20.20 -26.45
N LYS A 172 39.07 19.23 -26.28
CA LYS A 172 39.13 17.94 -26.96
C LYS A 172 37.76 17.60 -27.54
N ILE A 173 37.74 16.78 -28.59
CA ILE A 173 36.47 16.27 -29.13
C ILE A 173 36.04 15.06 -28.30
N LYS A 174 36.91 14.04 -28.24
CA LYS A 174 36.75 12.81 -27.47
C LYS A 174 37.87 12.63 -26.44
N GLU A 175 37.68 11.73 -25.49
CA GLU A 175 38.78 11.27 -24.63
C GLU A 175 39.84 10.52 -25.45
N GLY A 176 41.12 10.64 -25.06
CA GLY A 176 42.24 10.03 -25.78
C GLY A 176 42.59 10.66 -27.15
N GLU A 177 41.68 11.39 -27.78
CA GLU A 177 41.94 12.04 -29.07
C GLU A 177 42.60 13.42 -28.92
N ASN A 178 43.79 13.56 -29.52
CA ASN A 178 44.34 14.87 -29.86
C ASN A 178 43.69 15.36 -31.17
N ILE A 179 43.45 16.67 -31.27
CA ILE A 179 42.88 17.31 -32.46
C ILE A 179 43.87 17.19 -33.62
N LYS A 180 43.66 16.21 -34.51
CA LYS A 180 44.50 16.02 -35.73
C LYS A 180 44.12 16.95 -36.87
N ASN A 181 42.87 17.42 -36.93
CA ASN A 181 42.38 18.39 -37.91
C ASN A 181 41.49 19.43 -37.17
N PRO A 182 41.84 20.73 -37.18
CA PRO A 182 41.05 21.80 -36.55
C PRO A 182 39.60 21.86 -37.02
N GLN A 183 39.31 21.48 -38.27
CA GLN A 183 37.98 21.59 -38.89
C GLN A 183 36.89 20.82 -38.13
N HIS A 184 37.25 19.75 -37.40
CA HIS A 184 36.28 19.00 -36.60
C HIS A 184 35.79 19.78 -35.36
N LEU A 185 36.54 20.77 -34.86
CA LEU A 185 36.10 21.68 -33.79
C LEU A 185 35.21 22.80 -34.32
N VAL A 186 35.56 23.38 -35.47
CA VAL A 186 34.90 24.57 -36.05
C VAL A 186 33.38 24.45 -36.08
N LYS A 187 32.85 23.28 -36.44
CA LYS A 187 31.40 23.01 -36.49
C LYS A 187 30.67 23.16 -35.14
N HIS A 188 31.38 23.11 -34.01
CA HIS A 188 30.83 23.28 -32.66
C HIS A 188 31.02 24.69 -32.09
N MET A 189 31.94 25.47 -32.64
CA MET A 189 32.26 26.81 -32.15
C MET A 189 31.19 27.84 -32.55
N PRO A 190 31.13 29.01 -31.88
CA PRO A 190 30.25 30.11 -32.29
C PRO A 190 30.78 30.84 -33.53
N HIS A 191 29.96 31.75 -34.06
CA HIS A 191 30.38 32.81 -34.98
C HIS A 191 31.07 33.91 -34.17
N PHE A 192 32.25 34.38 -34.58
CA PHE A 192 33.01 35.40 -33.86
C PHE A 192 32.76 36.79 -34.46
N VAL A 193 32.34 37.74 -33.62
CA VAL A 193 32.13 39.14 -34.02
C VAL A 193 33.04 40.03 -33.19
N TRP A 194 34.09 40.60 -33.80
CA TRP A 194 34.92 41.60 -33.15
C TRP A 194 34.26 42.98 -33.29
N VAL A 195 33.93 43.61 -32.18
CA VAL A 195 33.42 44.99 -32.12
C VAL A 195 34.55 45.91 -31.68
N LEU A 196 34.98 46.80 -32.58
CA LEU A 196 35.96 47.85 -32.32
C LEU A 196 35.22 49.12 -31.89
N ARG A 197 35.21 49.40 -30.60
CA ARG A 197 34.63 50.60 -29.99
C ARG A 197 35.54 51.80 -30.15
N ASP A 198 34.97 52.99 -30.12
CA ASP A 198 35.70 54.26 -30.15
C ASP A 198 36.64 54.35 -31.36
N PHE A 199 36.19 53.81 -32.50
CA PHE A 199 36.95 53.72 -33.73
C PHE A 199 36.73 54.96 -34.60
N HIS A 200 37.83 55.66 -34.91
CA HIS A 200 37.83 56.95 -35.62
C HIS A 200 38.73 56.97 -36.87
N LEU A 201 39.39 55.86 -37.20
CA LEU A 201 40.31 55.78 -38.32
C LEU A 201 39.60 55.37 -39.60
N GLN A 202 40.12 55.84 -40.73
CA GLN A 202 39.74 55.34 -42.05
C GLN A 202 40.52 54.03 -42.31
N PRO A 203 39.87 52.87 -42.52
CA PRO A 203 40.60 51.62 -42.72
C PRO A 203 41.27 51.64 -44.10
N THR A 204 42.60 51.67 -44.12
CA THR A 204 43.39 51.69 -45.36
C THR A 204 44.41 50.55 -45.39
N VAL A 205 44.59 49.94 -46.56
CA VAL A 205 45.69 49.00 -46.84
C VAL A 205 46.53 49.58 -47.97
N ASN A 206 47.84 49.72 -47.76
CA ASN A 206 48.78 50.35 -48.70
C ASN A 206 48.35 51.75 -49.21
N GLY A 207 47.65 52.52 -48.36
CA GLY A 207 47.14 53.86 -48.69
C GLY A 207 45.85 53.88 -49.51
N VAL A 208 45.22 52.72 -49.75
CA VAL A 208 43.91 52.59 -50.41
C VAL A 208 42.84 52.31 -49.35
N ASP A 209 41.71 53.01 -49.45
CA ASP A 209 40.52 52.77 -48.60
C ASP A 209 39.95 51.37 -48.84
N VAL A 210 39.70 50.64 -47.75
CA VAL A 210 39.11 49.30 -47.79
C VAL A 210 37.99 49.14 -46.74
N PRO A 211 37.04 48.21 -46.93
CA PRO A 211 36.10 47.84 -45.87
C PRO A 211 36.83 47.35 -44.61
N ILE A 212 36.27 47.61 -43.43
CA ILE A 212 36.89 47.22 -42.14
C ILE A 212 37.24 45.73 -42.06
N GLN A 213 36.42 44.86 -42.68
CA GLN A 213 36.69 43.42 -42.72
C GLN A 213 37.97 43.08 -43.50
N GLU A 214 38.25 43.79 -44.59
CA GLU A 214 39.45 43.59 -45.41
C GLU A 214 40.70 44.10 -44.69
N TYR A 215 40.61 45.28 -44.07
CA TYR A 215 41.65 45.80 -43.17
C TYR A 215 41.98 44.79 -42.05
N MET A 216 40.96 44.21 -41.42
CA MET A 216 41.15 43.23 -40.34
C MET A 216 41.74 41.90 -40.83
N ASN A 217 41.34 41.43 -42.02
CA ASN A 217 41.97 40.28 -42.65
C ASN A 217 43.47 40.54 -42.91
N HIS A 218 43.85 41.77 -43.27
CA HIS A 218 45.25 42.18 -43.41
C HIS A 218 45.98 42.26 -42.06
N VAL A 219 45.37 42.83 -41.01
CA VAL A 219 45.94 42.89 -39.63
C VAL A 219 46.14 41.49 -39.01
N LEU A 220 45.30 40.52 -39.40
CA LEU A 220 45.38 39.13 -38.96
C LEU A 220 46.18 38.22 -39.92
N ALA A 221 46.72 38.74 -41.02
CA ALA A 221 47.67 38.00 -41.83
C ALA A 221 48.94 37.69 -41.01
N GLN A 222 49.60 36.55 -41.29
CA GLN A 222 50.82 36.19 -40.59
C GLN A 222 52.01 37.02 -41.10
N ASN A 223 52.80 37.55 -40.18
CA ASN A 223 54.16 37.98 -40.50
C ASN A 223 55.00 36.71 -40.70
N ASN A 224 55.52 36.49 -41.91
CA ASN A 224 56.26 35.28 -42.29
C ASN A 224 57.77 35.52 -42.37
N ASP A 225 58.28 36.52 -41.66
CA ASP A 225 59.69 36.88 -41.65
C ASP A 225 60.55 35.83 -40.96
N VAL A 226 61.82 35.73 -41.37
CA VAL A 226 62.76 34.75 -40.81
C VAL A 226 63.40 35.33 -39.53
N GLY A 227 63.26 34.62 -38.41
CA GLY A 227 63.89 35.00 -37.13
C GLY A 227 62.98 35.75 -36.14
N LEU A 228 61.66 35.59 -36.24
CA LEU A 228 60.68 36.16 -35.31
C LEU A 228 60.97 35.81 -33.83
N SER A 229 60.72 36.77 -32.94
CA SER A 229 60.76 36.57 -31.50
C SER A 229 59.62 35.67 -30.99
N ASP A 230 59.77 35.14 -29.76
CA ASP A 230 58.73 34.31 -29.12
C ASP A 230 57.39 35.04 -29.00
N GLY A 231 57.40 36.35 -28.78
CA GLY A 231 56.20 37.19 -28.73
C GLY A 231 55.49 37.30 -30.08
N GLU A 232 56.25 37.48 -31.17
CA GLU A 232 55.70 37.53 -32.53
C GLU A 232 55.16 36.17 -32.97
N ASN A 233 55.86 35.08 -32.62
CA ASN A 233 55.38 33.72 -32.81
C ASN A 233 54.08 33.45 -32.04
N MET A 234 53.97 33.93 -30.79
CA MET A 234 52.72 33.83 -30.02
C MET A 234 51.57 34.62 -30.67
N GLN A 235 51.81 35.85 -31.13
CA GLN A 235 50.79 36.63 -31.84
C GLN A 235 50.35 35.95 -33.15
N ASN A 236 51.29 35.42 -33.94
CA ASN A 236 50.97 34.67 -35.16
C ASN A 236 50.12 33.42 -34.88
N ASN A 237 50.37 32.72 -33.76
CA ASN A 237 49.53 31.61 -33.32
C ASN A 237 48.11 32.09 -32.96
N VAL A 238 47.95 33.23 -32.27
CA VAL A 238 46.63 33.80 -31.97
C VAL A 238 45.89 34.19 -33.26
N ARG A 239 46.55 34.91 -34.17
CA ARG A 239 46.00 35.29 -35.49
C ARG A 239 45.45 34.07 -36.24
N GLN A 240 46.23 32.98 -36.32
CA GLN A 240 45.81 31.74 -36.96
C GLN A 240 44.63 31.08 -36.26
N VAL A 241 44.64 30.98 -34.93
CA VAL A 241 43.52 30.38 -34.18
C VAL A 241 42.24 31.20 -34.40
N LEU A 242 42.28 32.53 -34.33
CA LEU A 242 41.11 33.38 -34.57
C LEU A 242 40.47 33.13 -35.96
N LEU A 243 41.28 32.95 -37.01
CA LEU A 243 40.81 32.72 -38.37
C LEU A 243 40.37 31.26 -38.65
N THR A 244 40.84 30.28 -37.86
CA THR A 244 40.63 28.84 -38.15
C THR A 244 39.78 28.09 -37.12
N PHE A 245 39.48 28.70 -35.97
CA PHE A 245 38.79 28.03 -34.87
C PHE A 245 37.27 28.29 -34.83
N PHE A 246 36.84 29.50 -35.18
CA PHE A 246 35.43 29.90 -35.16
C PHE A 246 34.71 29.60 -36.49
N LYS A 247 33.38 29.50 -36.48
CA LYS A 247 32.57 29.25 -37.69
C LYS A 247 32.70 30.35 -38.74
N SER A 248 32.80 31.58 -38.25
CA SER A 248 33.09 32.77 -39.04
C SER A 248 33.85 33.75 -38.16
N PHE A 249 34.50 34.70 -38.81
CA PHE A 249 35.12 35.86 -38.18
C PHE A 249 34.60 37.12 -38.88
N THR A 250 33.98 38.03 -38.14
CA THR A 250 33.44 39.29 -38.67
C THR A 250 33.86 40.46 -37.80
N THR A 251 34.21 41.61 -38.39
CA THR A 251 34.52 42.83 -37.64
C THR A 251 33.52 43.95 -37.91
N MET A 252 33.11 44.62 -36.84
CA MET A 252 32.22 45.79 -36.85
C MET A 252 32.87 46.94 -36.07
N THR A 253 32.64 48.17 -36.50
CA THR A 253 33.15 49.38 -35.83
C THR A 253 32.02 50.21 -35.25
N VAL A 254 32.32 50.91 -34.16
CA VAL A 254 31.41 51.82 -33.46
C VAL A 254 32.21 53.03 -32.99
N ALA A 255 31.77 54.24 -33.33
CA ALA A 255 32.38 55.50 -32.91
C ALA A 255 32.34 55.72 -31.39
N THR A 256 33.04 56.74 -30.88
CA THR A 256 32.92 57.13 -29.46
C THR A 256 31.53 57.70 -29.17
N PRO A 257 30.86 57.27 -28.08
CA PRO A 257 29.49 57.69 -27.76
C PRO A 257 29.34 59.20 -27.51
N THR A 258 30.30 59.81 -26.80
CA THR A 258 30.34 61.25 -26.50
C THR A 258 31.68 61.59 -25.86
N SER A 259 32.12 62.84 -25.93
CA SER A 259 33.30 63.34 -25.20
C SER A 259 32.96 63.85 -23.79
N ASN A 260 31.68 63.98 -23.46
CA ASN A 260 31.23 64.50 -22.17
C ASN A 260 31.18 63.42 -21.09
N LYS A 261 32.03 63.57 -20.06
CA LYS A 261 32.12 62.65 -18.91
C LYS A 261 30.81 62.48 -18.14
N ASP A 262 30.03 63.55 -17.99
CA ASP A 262 28.77 63.50 -17.23
C ASP A 262 27.72 62.67 -17.95
N ILE A 263 27.78 62.61 -19.29
CA ILE A 263 26.91 61.77 -20.13
C ILE A 263 27.39 60.32 -20.10
N ILE A 264 28.71 60.07 -20.16
CA ILE A 264 29.31 58.73 -20.01
C ILE A 264 28.93 58.11 -18.64
N ASN A 265 28.91 58.91 -17.57
CA ASN A 265 28.56 58.46 -16.23
C ASN A 265 27.05 58.18 -16.03
N ARG A 266 26.20 58.51 -16.99
CA ARG A 266 24.74 58.26 -16.98
C ARG A 266 24.25 57.63 -18.27
N MET A 267 25.10 56.85 -18.94
CA MET A 267 24.84 56.36 -20.30
C MET A 267 23.65 55.39 -20.38
N ASP A 268 23.20 54.88 -19.24
CA ASP A 268 21.95 54.14 -19.04
C ASP A 268 20.68 55.01 -19.12
N THR A 269 20.80 56.33 -18.97
CA THR A 269 19.71 57.33 -18.97
C THR A 269 19.93 58.47 -19.97
N ALA A 270 21.07 58.50 -20.68
CA ALA A 270 21.38 59.46 -21.73
C ALA A 270 20.40 59.33 -22.91
N LYS A 271 19.93 60.47 -23.43
CA LYS A 271 19.09 60.51 -24.64
C LYS A 271 19.97 60.41 -25.89
N GLU A 272 19.45 59.83 -26.96
CA GLU A 272 20.19 59.69 -28.22
C GLU A 272 20.63 61.05 -28.81
N SER A 273 19.88 62.12 -28.57
CA SER A 273 20.26 63.50 -28.94
C SER A 273 21.42 64.10 -28.12
N GLU A 274 21.86 63.42 -27.05
CA GLU A 274 23.01 63.81 -26.23
C GLU A 274 24.30 63.04 -26.62
N LEU A 275 24.17 62.12 -27.58
CA LEU A 275 25.24 61.25 -28.07
C LEU A 275 25.70 61.68 -29.47
N ASN A 276 26.85 61.18 -29.89
CA ASN A 276 27.36 61.33 -31.25
C ASN A 276 26.38 60.65 -32.24
N ALA A 277 25.97 61.37 -33.28
CA ALA A 277 25.06 60.86 -34.32
C ALA A 277 25.63 59.60 -35.00
N ASP A 278 26.93 59.57 -35.28
CA ASP A 278 27.60 58.41 -35.87
C ASP A 278 27.55 57.21 -34.92
N PHE A 279 27.70 57.42 -33.61
CA PHE A 279 27.56 56.36 -32.62
C PHE A 279 26.14 55.79 -32.61
N VAL A 280 25.10 56.64 -32.64
CA VAL A 280 23.71 56.19 -32.62
C VAL A 280 23.41 55.35 -33.88
N VAL A 281 23.82 55.82 -35.06
CA VAL A 281 23.62 55.10 -36.33
C VAL A 281 24.42 53.78 -36.38
N GLN A 282 25.71 53.81 -36.02
CA GLN A 282 26.56 52.61 -36.05
C GLN A 282 26.15 51.59 -34.98
N MET A 283 25.72 52.03 -33.80
CA MET A 283 25.19 51.15 -32.76
C MET A 283 23.86 50.51 -33.19
N ALA A 284 22.96 51.26 -33.84
CA ALA A 284 21.73 50.70 -34.39
C ALA A 284 22.03 49.65 -35.49
N HIS A 285 22.97 49.94 -36.39
CA HIS A 285 23.41 48.99 -37.41
C HIS A 285 24.07 47.73 -36.81
N LEU A 286 24.91 47.87 -35.78
CA LEU A 286 25.49 46.74 -35.05
C LEU A 286 24.41 45.88 -34.38
N VAL A 287 23.46 46.50 -33.68
CA VAL A 287 22.34 45.76 -33.04
C VAL A 287 21.51 45.02 -34.09
N GLN A 288 21.18 45.67 -35.21
CA GLN A 288 20.43 45.05 -36.30
C GLN A 288 21.20 43.86 -36.92
N PHE A 289 22.49 44.04 -37.22
CA PHE A 289 23.37 42.98 -37.70
C PHE A 289 23.40 41.76 -36.76
N LEU A 290 23.54 42.02 -35.44
CA LEU A 290 23.55 40.95 -34.43
C LEU A 290 22.19 40.24 -34.33
N ILE A 291 21.07 40.96 -34.45
CA ILE A 291 19.71 40.39 -34.46
C ILE A 291 19.49 39.53 -35.71
N ASP A 292 19.82 40.04 -36.89
CA ASP A 292 19.62 39.31 -38.15
C ASP A 292 20.48 38.04 -38.23
N GLY A 293 21.70 38.10 -37.67
CA GLY A 293 22.64 36.99 -37.53
C GLY A 293 22.35 36.01 -36.38
N LEU A 294 21.25 36.16 -35.64
CA LEU A 294 20.88 35.21 -34.57
C LEU A 294 20.59 33.81 -35.14
N ILE A 295 21.45 32.86 -34.79
CA ILE A 295 21.37 31.44 -35.19
C ILE A 295 21.19 30.54 -33.96
N GLU A 296 20.55 29.38 -34.14
CA GLU A 296 20.31 28.43 -33.05
C GLU A 296 21.60 27.92 -32.41
N LYS A 297 21.53 27.69 -31.10
CA LYS A 297 22.53 26.89 -30.41
C LYS A 297 22.31 25.44 -30.81
N THR A 298 23.37 24.79 -31.27
CA THR A 298 23.36 23.37 -31.63
C THR A 298 24.08 22.52 -30.61
N GLY A 299 23.63 21.27 -30.47
CA GLY A 299 24.30 20.22 -29.72
C GLY A 299 25.55 19.69 -30.41
N PHE A 300 26.18 18.67 -29.81
CA PHE A 300 27.29 17.95 -30.44
C PHE A 300 26.84 17.16 -31.68
N ASN A 301 25.59 16.70 -31.68
CA ASN A 301 24.93 16.09 -32.86
C ASN A 301 24.65 17.10 -34.00
N GLY A 302 24.90 18.40 -33.80
CA GLY A 302 24.66 19.45 -34.79
C GLY A 302 23.20 19.92 -34.90
N LEU A 303 22.28 19.35 -34.13
CA LEU A 303 20.87 19.73 -34.13
C LEU A 303 20.60 20.89 -33.14
N PRO A 304 19.60 21.75 -33.38
CA PRO A 304 19.19 22.79 -32.44
C PRO A 304 18.83 22.21 -31.06
N ILE A 305 19.07 22.99 -30.00
CA ILE A 305 18.68 22.61 -28.64
C ILE A 305 17.61 23.55 -28.08
N ASP A 306 16.71 22.98 -27.28
CA ASP A 306 15.71 23.73 -26.53
C ASP A 306 16.30 24.41 -25.27
N GLY A 307 15.54 25.35 -24.71
CA GLY A 307 15.93 26.06 -23.49
C GLY A 307 16.21 25.15 -22.30
N THR A 308 15.45 24.05 -22.17
CA THR A 308 15.64 23.08 -21.09
C THR A 308 16.97 22.33 -21.23
N THR A 309 17.31 21.87 -22.43
CA THR A 309 18.57 21.21 -22.79
C THR A 309 19.76 22.16 -22.62
N PHE A 310 19.59 23.44 -22.98
CA PHE A 310 20.60 24.47 -22.68
C PHE A 310 20.92 24.55 -21.18
N THR A 311 19.94 24.41 -20.27
CA THR A 311 20.23 24.41 -18.81
C THR A 311 21.08 23.22 -18.35
N TYR A 312 20.93 22.04 -18.97
CA TYR A 312 21.81 20.90 -18.68
C TYR A 312 23.20 21.09 -19.29
N LEU A 313 23.29 21.76 -20.45
CA LEU A 313 24.56 22.11 -21.07
C LEU A 313 25.36 23.14 -20.24
N VAL A 314 24.70 24.14 -19.65
CA VAL A 314 25.30 25.06 -18.66
C VAL A 314 25.88 24.30 -17.48
N GLN A 315 25.12 23.36 -16.90
CA GLN A 315 25.58 22.54 -15.78
C GLN A 315 26.80 21.68 -16.17
N ALA A 316 26.71 20.97 -17.29
CA ALA A 316 27.77 20.07 -17.74
C ALA A 316 29.07 20.81 -18.05
N TYR A 317 29.03 21.92 -18.81
CA TYR A 317 30.24 22.71 -19.09
C TYR A 317 30.79 23.40 -17.84
N THR A 318 29.95 23.91 -16.93
CA THR A 318 30.45 24.52 -15.69
C THR A 318 31.17 23.49 -14.82
N ASN A 319 30.62 22.28 -14.71
CA ASN A 319 31.26 21.18 -14.00
C ASN A 319 32.58 20.76 -14.65
N ALA A 320 32.63 20.61 -15.98
CA ALA A 320 33.85 20.26 -16.71
C ALA A 320 34.95 21.33 -16.59
N VAL A 321 34.59 22.62 -16.57
CA VAL A 321 35.53 23.75 -16.42
C VAL A 321 36.03 23.91 -14.97
N ASN A 322 35.28 23.41 -13.99
CA ASN A 322 35.64 23.41 -12.57
C ASN A 322 36.57 22.25 -12.17
N ASP A 323 36.70 21.20 -12.98
CA ASP A 323 37.56 20.07 -12.68
C ASP A 323 39.03 20.41 -13.06
N PRO A 324 39.98 20.44 -12.11
CA PRO A 324 41.37 20.76 -12.40
C PRO A 324 42.13 19.62 -13.11
N ASN A 325 41.63 18.38 -13.04
CA ASN A 325 42.27 17.20 -13.62
C ASN A 325 41.66 16.81 -14.97
N ASN A 326 40.42 17.23 -15.24
CA ASN A 326 39.74 16.96 -16.51
C ASN A 326 40.00 18.05 -17.55
N ILE A 327 40.01 17.64 -18.82
CA ILE A 327 40.13 18.51 -19.98
C ILE A 327 38.78 18.45 -20.70
N PRO A 328 37.99 19.55 -20.76
CA PRO A 328 36.63 19.51 -21.31
C PRO A 328 36.56 18.89 -22.71
N THR A 329 35.92 17.72 -22.80
CA THR A 329 35.60 17.06 -24.07
C THR A 329 34.23 17.53 -24.55
N LEU A 330 34.13 17.96 -25.81
CA LEU A 330 32.85 18.41 -26.37
C LEU A 330 31.82 17.28 -26.41
N GLU A 331 32.23 16.05 -26.73
CA GLU A 331 31.35 14.89 -26.75
C GLU A 331 30.97 14.43 -25.34
N GLY A 332 31.93 14.15 -24.46
CA GLY A 332 31.65 13.65 -23.11
C GLY A 332 30.85 14.62 -22.25
N THR A 333 31.04 15.94 -22.43
CA THR A 333 30.22 16.95 -21.75
C THR A 333 28.80 17.02 -22.32
N TRP A 334 28.64 16.83 -23.64
CA TRP A 334 27.33 16.69 -24.27
C TRP A 334 26.59 15.43 -23.81
N GLU A 335 27.24 14.27 -23.82
CA GLU A 335 26.68 13.01 -23.34
C GLU A 335 26.25 13.10 -21.88
N SER A 336 27.05 13.79 -21.03
CA SER A 336 26.70 14.07 -19.65
C SER A 336 25.44 14.93 -19.52
N ALA A 337 25.32 16.01 -20.32
CA ALA A 337 24.12 16.85 -20.34
C ALA A 337 22.87 16.07 -20.81
N ILE A 338 23.01 15.28 -21.88
CA ILE A 338 21.93 14.47 -22.45
C ILE A 338 21.50 13.37 -21.48
N LYS A 339 22.42 12.70 -20.79
CA LYS A 339 22.08 11.72 -19.75
C LYS A 339 21.21 12.32 -18.64
N ILE A 340 21.56 13.51 -18.14
CA ILE A 340 20.78 14.19 -17.10
C ILE A 340 19.41 14.63 -17.64
N ARG A 341 19.33 15.10 -18.89
CA ARG A 341 18.07 15.42 -19.59
C ARG A 341 17.18 14.19 -19.72
N ILE A 342 17.71 13.05 -20.18
CA ILE A 342 17.00 11.77 -20.28
C ILE A 342 16.46 11.34 -18.90
N ASP A 343 17.32 11.33 -17.88
CA ASP A 343 16.93 10.91 -16.53
C ASP A 343 15.83 11.80 -15.95
N SER A 344 15.80 13.10 -16.30
CA SER A 344 14.70 13.99 -15.94
C SER A 344 13.43 13.68 -16.73
N THR A 345 13.53 13.55 -18.04
CA THR A 345 12.40 13.26 -18.92
C THR A 345 11.70 11.95 -18.56
N ILE A 346 12.42 10.93 -18.07
CA ILE A 346 11.83 9.68 -17.59
C ILE A 346 11.03 9.89 -16.28
N ARG A 347 11.50 10.73 -15.35
CA ARG A 347 10.73 11.09 -14.14
C ARG A 347 9.50 11.95 -14.46
N ASP A 348 9.63 12.87 -15.42
CA ASP A 348 8.53 13.70 -15.89
C ASP A 348 7.46 12.83 -16.58
N ALA A 349 7.89 11.81 -17.34
CA ALA A 349 7.02 10.83 -17.99
C ALA A 349 6.30 9.91 -17.00
N GLU A 350 6.97 9.46 -15.95
CA GLU A 350 6.36 8.71 -14.83
C GLU A 350 5.30 9.56 -14.11
N SER A 351 5.65 10.80 -13.77
CA SER A 351 4.74 11.74 -13.10
C SER A 351 3.51 12.03 -13.97
N PHE A 352 3.71 12.26 -15.27
CA PHE A 352 2.61 12.43 -16.23
C PHE A 352 1.73 11.19 -16.32
N TYR A 353 2.32 10.00 -16.47
CA TYR A 353 1.58 8.73 -16.56
C TYR A 353 0.73 8.47 -15.29
N ILE A 354 1.30 8.66 -14.10
CA ILE A 354 0.58 8.51 -12.82
C ILE A 354 -0.59 9.49 -12.73
N ASN A 355 -0.37 10.77 -13.05
CA ASN A 355 -1.39 11.81 -12.95
C ASN A 355 -2.54 11.58 -13.94
N GLU A 356 -2.22 11.22 -15.19
CA GLU A 356 -3.22 10.99 -16.23
C GLU A 356 -4.02 9.71 -15.95
N MET A 357 -3.37 8.61 -15.53
CA MET A 357 -4.09 7.40 -15.07
C MET A 357 -5.05 7.71 -13.91
N ASN A 358 -4.59 8.45 -12.89
CA ASN A 358 -5.45 8.87 -11.78
C ASN A 358 -6.62 9.77 -12.21
N ALA A 359 -6.43 10.65 -13.20
CA ALA A 359 -7.49 11.48 -13.74
C ALA A 359 -8.57 10.63 -14.43
N GLN A 360 -8.18 9.64 -15.23
CA GLN A 360 -9.10 8.70 -15.88
C GLN A 360 -9.90 7.89 -14.84
N PHE A 361 -9.28 7.47 -13.73
CA PHE A 361 -9.99 6.77 -12.63
C PHE A 361 -10.85 7.68 -11.73
N ALA A 362 -10.71 9.01 -11.82
CA ALA A 362 -11.64 9.92 -11.18
C ALA A 362 -12.99 9.98 -11.92
N GLU A 363 -13.00 9.77 -13.23
CA GLU A 363 -14.22 9.67 -14.05
C GLU A 363 -14.79 8.25 -14.07
N ALA A 364 -13.94 7.23 -14.16
CA ALA A 364 -14.29 5.81 -14.18
C ALA A 364 -13.60 5.05 -13.02
N PRO A 365 -14.15 5.11 -11.79
CA PRO A 365 -13.53 4.52 -10.61
C PRO A 365 -13.58 2.98 -10.62
N PHE A 366 -12.67 2.38 -9.86
CA PHE A 366 -12.67 0.93 -9.64
C PHE A 366 -13.91 0.43 -8.86
N PRO A 367 -14.28 -0.86 -9.04
CA PRO A 367 -13.69 -1.82 -9.96
C PRO A 367 -14.20 -1.70 -11.40
N MET A 368 -13.37 -2.12 -12.35
CA MET A 368 -13.66 -2.15 -13.78
C MET A 368 -13.11 -3.41 -14.47
N GLU A 369 -13.61 -3.72 -15.66
CA GLU A 369 -13.11 -4.85 -16.45
C GLU A 369 -11.64 -4.65 -16.85
N TYR A 370 -10.89 -5.75 -16.87
CA TYR A 370 -9.44 -5.71 -17.14
C TYR A 370 -9.12 -5.18 -18.55
N GLU A 371 -9.98 -5.45 -19.54
CA GLU A 371 -9.83 -4.89 -20.88
C GLU A 371 -9.94 -3.36 -20.91
N ASP A 372 -10.78 -2.76 -20.06
CA ASP A 372 -10.97 -1.31 -20.04
C ASP A 372 -9.81 -0.61 -19.33
N LEU A 373 -9.27 -1.21 -18.26
CA LEU A 373 -8.00 -0.80 -17.65
C LEU A 373 -6.86 -0.80 -18.68
N LEU A 374 -6.77 -1.83 -19.54
CA LEU A 374 -5.75 -1.90 -20.59
C LEU A 374 -5.98 -0.88 -21.73
N LYS A 375 -7.23 -0.54 -22.07
CA LYS A 375 -7.54 0.54 -23.03
C LYS A 375 -7.08 1.91 -22.50
N ILE A 376 -7.35 2.21 -21.23
CA ILE A 376 -6.88 3.43 -20.57
C ILE A 376 -5.34 3.46 -20.59
N HIS A 377 -4.69 2.39 -20.13
CA HIS A 377 -3.23 2.26 -20.17
C HIS A 377 -2.67 2.53 -21.57
N ALA A 378 -3.23 1.90 -22.62
CA ALA A 378 -2.77 2.03 -24.00
C ALA A 378 -2.84 3.48 -24.51
N THR A 379 -3.88 4.22 -24.15
CA THR A 379 -4.00 5.65 -24.47
C THR A 379 -2.95 6.47 -23.73
N VAL A 380 -2.83 6.30 -22.42
CA VAL A 380 -1.90 7.10 -21.59
C VAL A 380 -0.45 6.81 -21.96
N ILE A 381 -0.05 5.54 -22.10
CA ILE A 381 1.34 5.16 -22.43
C ILE A 381 1.76 5.67 -23.83
N THR A 382 0.82 5.74 -24.78
CA THR A 382 1.09 6.29 -26.12
C THR A 382 1.40 7.79 -26.05
N GLU A 383 0.61 8.56 -25.31
CA GLU A 383 0.87 9.99 -25.09
C GLU A 383 2.15 10.22 -24.26
N THR A 384 2.41 9.39 -23.25
CA THR A 384 3.67 9.41 -22.47
C THR A 384 4.88 9.20 -23.37
N ASN A 385 4.88 8.15 -24.21
CA ASN A 385 5.98 7.87 -25.15
C ASN A 385 6.17 8.99 -26.17
N LYS A 386 5.09 9.57 -26.67
CA LYS A 386 5.11 10.73 -27.58
C LYS A 386 5.77 11.95 -26.92
N ARG A 387 5.43 12.26 -25.67
CA ARG A 387 6.05 13.37 -24.90
C ARG A 387 7.54 13.16 -24.68
N VAL A 388 7.95 11.94 -24.34
CA VAL A 388 9.37 11.58 -24.21
C VAL A 388 10.09 11.77 -25.55
N ASN A 389 9.55 11.24 -26.64
CA ASN A 389 10.16 11.38 -27.96
C ASN A 389 10.25 12.85 -28.42
N GLN A 390 9.26 13.69 -28.08
CA GLN A 390 9.34 15.13 -28.33
C GLN A 390 10.46 15.81 -27.51
N ALA A 391 10.61 15.45 -26.24
CA ALA A 391 11.57 16.08 -25.33
C ALA A 391 13.03 15.67 -25.55
N VAL A 392 13.30 14.42 -25.98
CA VAL A 392 14.67 13.89 -26.13
C VAL A 392 14.95 13.15 -27.43
N GLY A 393 13.94 12.83 -28.25
CA GLY A 393 14.12 11.99 -29.44
C GLY A 393 15.15 12.54 -30.43
N HIS A 394 15.15 13.85 -30.66
CA HIS A 394 16.09 14.55 -31.54
C HIS A 394 17.50 14.74 -30.93
N LEU A 395 17.70 14.40 -29.65
CA LEU A 395 18.96 14.55 -28.93
C LEU A 395 19.74 13.22 -28.83
N CYS A 396 19.04 12.10 -28.97
CA CYS A 396 19.53 10.76 -28.72
C CYS A 396 19.93 10.01 -29.99
N ASN A 397 20.84 9.05 -29.87
CA ASN A 397 21.08 8.01 -30.88
C ASN A 397 20.19 6.77 -30.63
N ASP A 398 20.17 5.83 -31.57
CA ASP A 398 19.30 4.64 -31.51
C ASP A 398 19.51 3.81 -30.22
N ILE A 399 20.76 3.68 -29.74
CA ILE A 399 21.11 2.95 -28.51
C ILE A 399 20.51 3.64 -27.28
N GLN A 400 20.57 4.97 -27.23
CA GLN A 400 19.96 5.77 -26.17
C GLN A 400 18.42 5.71 -26.21
N LEU A 401 17.83 5.71 -27.41
CA LEU A 401 16.38 5.55 -27.57
C LEU A 401 15.90 4.17 -27.11
N GLU A 402 16.69 3.11 -27.37
CA GLU A 402 16.42 1.76 -26.88
C GLU A 402 16.54 1.66 -25.34
N ASP A 403 17.56 2.25 -24.72
CA ASP A 403 17.67 2.35 -23.24
C ASP A 403 16.46 3.07 -22.64
N ILE A 404 16.07 4.22 -23.21
CA ILE A 404 14.89 4.97 -22.78
C ILE A 404 13.63 4.11 -22.84
N ALA A 405 13.41 3.40 -23.95
CA ALA A 405 12.25 2.53 -24.14
C ALA A 405 12.24 1.36 -23.12
N ILE A 406 13.38 0.72 -22.87
CA ILE A 406 13.52 -0.36 -21.87
C ILE A 406 13.24 0.17 -20.46
N ARG A 407 13.76 1.34 -20.12
CA ARG A 407 13.59 1.97 -18.80
C ARG A 407 12.15 2.39 -18.55
N ILE A 408 11.50 3.03 -19.53
CA ILE A 408 10.08 3.41 -19.46
C ILE A 408 9.19 2.17 -19.35
N LYS A 409 9.48 1.11 -20.14
CA LYS A 409 8.75 -0.16 -20.04
C LYS A 409 8.81 -0.73 -18.63
N ARG A 410 10.01 -0.92 -18.07
CA ARG A 410 10.19 -1.42 -16.68
C ARG A 410 9.53 -0.54 -15.63
N LEU A 411 9.56 0.78 -15.81
CA LEU A 411 9.01 1.73 -14.85
C LEU A 411 7.46 1.74 -14.86
N LEU A 412 6.85 1.71 -16.04
CA LEU A 412 5.40 1.94 -16.18
C LEU A 412 4.58 0.65 -16.37
N CYS A 413 5.13 -0.36 -17.04
CA CYS A 413 4.43 -1.59 -17.43
C CYS A 413 5.44 -2.72 -17.65
N ASP A 414 5.99 -3.27 -16.57
CA ASP A 414 6.93 -4.39 -16.67
C ASP A 414 6.15 -5.68 -16.92
N ILE A 415 6.55 -6.41 -17.96
CA ILE A 415 5.80 -7.55 -18.49
C ILE A 415 6.69 -8.76 -18.74
N GLU A 416 6.18 -9.92 -18.36
CA GLU A 416 6.73 -11.23 -18.69
C GLU A 416 5.87 -11.89 -19.78
N ILE A 417 6.50 -12.64 -20.70
CA ILE A 417 5.80 -13.44 -21.70
C ILE A 417 5.94 -14.92 -21.33
N LYS A 418 4.85 -15.52 -20.89
CA LYS A 418 4.77 -16.94 -20.52
C LYS A 418 4.15 -17.74 -21.64
N LYS A 419 4.72 -18.90 -21.98
CA LYS A 419 4.12 -19.83 -22.95
C LYS A 419 3.16 -20.76 -22.25
N VAL A 420 1.86 -20.52 -22.45
CA VAL A 420 0.78 -21.37 -21.93
C VAL A 420 0.07 -22.03 -23.11
N ASN A 421 0.05 -23.37 -23.13
CA ASN A 421 -0.54 -24.18 -24.20
C ASN A 421 -0.03 -23.79 -25.61
N GLY A 422 1.26 -23.43 -25.73
CA GLY A 422 1.88 -23.03 -26.99
C GLY A 422 1.55 -21.61 -27.47
N LYS A 423 0.77 -20.83 -26.71
CA LYS A 423 0.50 -19.41 -26.98
C LYS A 423 1.28 -18.53 -26.02
N ASP A 424 1.72 -17.38 -26.51
CA ASP A 424 2.33 -16.34 -25.69
C ASP A 424 1.25 -15.61 -24.90
N GLN A 425 1.36 -15.65 -23.56
CA GLN A 425 0.51 -14.94 -22.63
C GLN A 425 1.34 -13.85 -21.95
N VAL A 426 0.91 -12.60 -22.10
CA VAL A 426 1.55 -11.44 -21.47
C VAL A 426 1.01 -11.28 -20.05
N GLU A 427 1.90 -11.25 -19.06
CA GLU A 427 1.57 -11.00 -17.66
C GLU A 427 2.27 -9.72 -17.19
N ILE A 428 1.51 -8.82 -16.54
CA ILE A 428 2.07 -7.61 -15.91
C ILE A 428 2.64 -8.03 -14.57
N ILE A 429 3.96 -7.93 -14.43
CA ILE A 429 4.73 -8.35 -13.25
C ILE A 429 5.19 -7.16 -12.39
N GLY A 430 5.15 -5.93 -12.91
CA GLY A 430 5.64 -4.76 -12.19
C GLY A 430 5.40 -3.42 -12.89
N GLY A 431 6.04 -2.38 -12.36
CA GLY A 431 5.85 -0.99 -12.78
C GLY A 431 4.56 -0.36 -12.27
N VAL A 432 4.33 0.90 -12.61
CA VAL A 432 3.17 1.69 -12.15
C VAL A 432 1.82 1.03 -12.51
N LEU A 433 1.68 0.42 -13.69
CA LEU A 433 0.44 -0.26 -14.06
C LEU A 433 0.08 -1.44 -13.14
N TYR A 434 1.08 -2.10 -12.54
CA TYR A 434 0.83 -3.21 -11.61
C TYR A 434 0.07 -2.73 -10.36
N THR A 435 0.36 -1.55 -9.83
CA THR A 435 -0.35 -1.03 -8.64
C THR A 435 -1.83 -0.75 -8.94
N PHE A 436 -2.12 -0.16 -10.11
CA PHE A 436 -3.49 0.03 -10.59
C PHE A 436 -4.21 -1.31 -10.84
N LYS A 437 -3.52 -2.31 -11.42
CA LYS A 437 -4.05 -3.67 -11.60
C LYS A 437 -4.43 -4.29 -10.25
N THR A 438 -3.53 -4.29 -9.27
CA THR A 438 -3.77 -4.90 -7.95
C THR A 438 -4.89 -4.20 -7.18
N GLU A 439 -4.99 -2.87 -7.24
CA GLU A 439 -6.08 -2.15 -6.58
C GLU A 439 -7.43 -2.41 -7.27
N ASN A 440 -7.47 -2.50 -8.61
CA ASN A 440 -8.67 -2.92 -9.34
C ASN A 440 -9.09 -4.36 -8.99
N GLU A 441 -8.14 -5.30 -8.91
CA GLU A 441 -8.39 -6.70 -8.51
C GLU A 441 -8.98 -6.77 -7.10
N LYS A 442 -8.39 -6.05 -6.14
CA LYS A 442 -8.85 -5.97 -4.75
C LYS A 442 -10.24 -5.35 -4.62
N GLN A 443 -10.53 -4.24 -5.31
CA GLN A 443 -11.86 -3.64 -5.29
C GLN A 443 -12.90 -4.50 -6.02
N SER A 444 -12.49 -5.23 -7.06
CA SER A 444 -13.34 -6.18 -7.76
C SER A 444 -13.70 -7.34 -6.85
N GLU A 445 -12.75 -7.88 -6.08
CA GLU A 445 -13.03 -8.92 -5.08
C GLU A 445 -14.02 -8.44 -4.01
N VAL A 446 -13.83 -7.24 -3.46
CA VAL A 446 -14.76 -6.66 -2.47
C VAL A 446 -16.17 -6.47 -3.06
N GLN A 447 -16.28 -5.96 -4.29
CA GLN A 447 -17.56 -5.77 -4.98
C GLN A 447 -18.23 -7.11 -5.28
N CYS A 448 -17.48 -8.08 -5.82
CA CYS A 448 -17.96 -9.41 -6.13
C CYS A 448 -18.46 -10.12 -4.86
N ASN A 449 -17.71 -10.07 -3.76
CA ASN A 449 -18.14 -10.66 -2.48
C ASN A 449 -19.38 -9.95 -1.91
N ARG A 450 -19.52 -8.63 -2.08
CA ARG A 450 -20.73 -7.88 -1.68
C ARG A 450 -21.97 -8.30 -2.46
N VAL A 451 -21.82 -8.65 -3.75
CA VAL A 451 -22.91 -9.20 -4.59
C VAL A 451 -23.17 -10.68 -4.26
N MET A 452 -22.11 -11.48 -4.09
CA MET A 452 -22.22 -12.92 -3.85
C MET A 452 -22.87 -13.22 -2.51
N LYS A 453 -22.55 -12.47 -1.44
CA LYS A 453 -23.04 -12.76 -0.08
C LYS A 453 -24.58 -12.89 0.02
N PRO A 454 -25.41 -11.91 -0.37
CA PRO A 454 -26.88 -12.04 -0.25
C PRO A 454 -27.47 -13.09 -1.20
N LEU A 455 -26.86 -13.32 -2.37
CA LEU A 455 -27.26 -14.39 -3.29
C LEU A 455 -26.94 -15.77 -2.70
N GLY A 456 -25.76 -15.91 -2.09
CA GLY A 456 -25.30 -17.09 -1.36
C GLY A 456 -26.15 -17.38 -0.14
N ASP A 457 -26.41 -16.39 0.74
CA ASP A 457 -27.27 -16.54 1.92
C ASP A 457 -28.68 -17.03 1.54
N THR A 458 -29.21 -16.51 0.43
CA THR A 458 -30.48 -16.94 -0.19
C THR A 458 -30.40 -18.38 -0.69
N PHE A 459 -29.36 -18.72 -1.45
CA PHE A 459 -29.13 -20.07 -1.97
C PHE A 459 -28.94 -21.11 -0.86
N TYR A 460 -28.16 -20.78 0.19
CA TYR A 460 -27.94 -21.65 1.33
C TYR A 460 -29.26 -21.94 2.06
N ARG A 461 -30.09 -20.91 2.30
CA ARG A 461 -31.41 -21.06 2.92
C ARG A 461 -32.36 -21.90 2.06
N ASP A 462 -32.49 -21.58 0.78
CA ASP A 462 -33.56 -22.12 -0.06
C ASP A 462 -33.25 -23.53 -0.61
N PHE A 463 -31.97 -23.92 -0.67
CA PHE A 463 -31.52 -25.19 -1.24
C PHE A 463 -30.68 -26.06 -0.29
N LEU A 464 -29.63 -25.53 0.38
CA LEU A 464 -28.73 -26.36 1.20
C LEU A 464 -29.26 -26.63 2.63
N HIS A 465 -30.01 -25.70 3.21
CA HIS A 465 -30.69 -25.88 4.50
C HIS A 465 -32.12 -26.41 4.32
N ASN A 466 -32.65 -26.39 3.10
CA ASN A 466 -33.98 -26.89 2.79
C ASN A 466 -33.94 -28.41 2.56
N MET A 467 -34.49 -29.17 3.51
CA MET A 467 -34.46 -30.63 3.47
C MET A 467 -35.40 -31.25 2.41
N SER A 468 -36.23 -30.45 1.72
CA SER A 468 -37.11 -30.95 0.66
C SER A 468 -36.40 -31.22 -0.66
N CYS A 469 -35.27 -30.57 -0.95
CA CYS A 469 -34.54 -30.72 -2.22
C CYS A 469 -33.61 -31.94 -2.22
N ASP A 470 -33.20 -32.39 -3.40
CA ASP A 470 -32.06 -33.29 -3.58
C ASP A 470 -30.80 -32.53 -4.05
N PHE A 471 -29.64 -33.16 -3.95
CA PHE A 471 -28.38 -32.51 -4.33
C PHE A 471 -28.27 -32.19 -5.85
N PRO A 472 -28.79 -33.02 -6.77
CA PRO A 472 -28.93 -32.62 -8.18
C PRO A 472 -29.73 -31.32 -8.39
N GLN A 473 -30.81 -31.08 -7.63
CA GLN A 473 -31.54 -29.81 -7.66
C GLN A 473 -30.71 -28.64 -7.12
N VAL A 474 -29.91 -28.84 -6.06
CA VAL A 474 -28.94 -27.84 -5.57
C VAL A 474 -27.95 -27.45 -6.68
N LEU A 475 -27.41 -28.43 -7.42
CA LEU A 475 -26.49 -28.19 -8.53
C LEU A 475 -27.16 -27.46 -9.69
N ALA A 476 -28.39 -27.83 -10.06
CA ALA A 476 -29.16 -27.14 -11.10
C ALA A 476 -29.48 -25.68 -10.73
N ALA A 477 -29.71 -25.39 -9.45
CA ALA A 477 -29.96 -24.04 -8.95
C ALA A 477 -28.73 -23.11 -9.00
N LEU A 478 -27.52 -23.66 -9.19
CA LEU A 478 -26.32 -22.83 -9.37
C LEU A 478 -26.36 -22.04 -10.69
N ASP A 479 -26.97 -22.56 -11.76
CA ASP A 479 -26.94 -21.90 -13.07
C ASP A 479 -27.72 -20.57 -13.10
N PRO A 480 -28.96 -20.48 -12.57
CA PRO A 480 -29.62 -19.20 -12.35
C PRO A 480 -28.81 -18.23 -11.48
N LEU A 481 -28.16 -18.71 -10.42
CA LEU A 481 -27.32 -17.87 -9.55
C LEU A 481 -26.10 -17.32 -10.30
N LYS A 482 -25.41 -18.14 -11.11
CA LYS A 482 -24.28 -17.69 -11.97
C LYS A 482 -24.71 -16.54 -12.87
N VAL A 483 -25.87 -16.65 -13.53
CA VAL A 483 -26.39 -15.62 -14.44
C VAL A 483 -26.67 -14.30 -13.70
N VAL A 484 -27.31 -14.36 -12.54
CA VAL A 484 -27.61 -13.16 -11.73
C VAL A 484 -26.32 -12.52 -11.20
N PHE A 485 -25.39 -13.33 -10.69
CA PHE A 485 -24.10 -12.88 -10.18
C PHE A 485 -23.26 -12.20 -11.27
N LEU A 486 -23.04 -12.86 -12.42
CA LEU A 486 -22.21 -12.32 -13.50
C LEU A 486 -22.77 -11.03 -14.11
N LYS A 487 -24.08 -10.79 -14.02
CA LYS A 487 -24.73 -9.54 -14.44
C LYS A 487 -24.52 -8.37 -13.47
N GLN A 488 -24.26 -8.64 -12.19
CA GLN A 488 -24.12 -7.62 -11.14
C GLN A 488 -22.67 -7.41 -10.66
N ALA A 489 -21.84 -8.44 -10.78
CA ALA A 489 -20.43 -8.42 -10.39
C ALA A 489 -19.57 -7.71 -11.45
N ILE A 490 -18.55 -6.97 -11.02
CA ILE A 490 -17.74 -6.08 -11.88
C ILE A 490 -16.24 -6.35 -11.68
N GLY A 491 -15.51 -6.38 -12.80
CA GLY A 491 -14.04 -6.50 -12.82
C GLY A 491 -13.49 -7.93 -12.80
N PRO A 492 -12.15 -8.08 -12.68
CA PRO A 492 -11.45 -9.36 -12.91
C PRO A 492 -11.76 -10.46 -11.89
N ALA A 493 -12.21 -10.15 -10.67
CA ALA A 493 -12.39 -11.14 -9.60
C ALA A 493 -13.62 -12.05 -9.76
N LYS A 494 -14.55 -11.75 -10.69
CA LYS A 494 -15.82 -12.48 -10.89
C LYS A 494 -15.65 -14.00 -10.89
N ASN A 495 -14.76 -14.49 -11.75
CA ASN A 495 -14.58 -15.92 -11.96
C ASN A 495 -13.96 -16.61 -10.74
N ALA A 496 -13.06 -15.94 -10.02
CA ALA A 496 -12.44 -16.48 -8.81
C ALA A 496 -13.47 -16.59 -7.65
N VAL A 497 -14.23 -15.52 -7.40
CA VAL A 497 -15.28 -15.50 -6.36
C VAL A 497 -16.38 -16.52 -6.68
N LEU A 498 -16.79 -16.63 -7.94
CA LEU A 498 -17.79 -17.61 -8.38
C LEU A 498 -17.27 -19.06 -8.25
N ALA A 499 -16.02 -19.32 -8.66
CA ALA A 499 -15.42 -20.64 -8.52
C ALA A 499 -15.31 -21.06 -7.05
N HIS A 500 -14.88 -20.15 -6.17
CA HIS A 500 -14.80 -20.39 -4.73
C HIS A 500 -16.17 -20.71 -4.10
N PHE A 501 -17.23 -19.98 -4.50
CA PHE A 501 -18.59 -20.29 -4.08
C PHE A 501 -19.05 -21.67 -4.55
N VAL A 502 -18.85 -22.01 -5.83
CA VAL A 502 -19.21 -23.32 -6.39
C VAL A 502 -18.44 -24.46 -5.72
N GLU A 503 -17.13 -24.29 -5.50
CA GLU A 503 -16.30 -25.26 -4.77
C GLU A 503 -16.80 -25.47 -3.33
N THR A 504 -17.23 -24.39 -2.66
CA THR A 504 -17.81 -24.45 -1.32
C THR A 504 -19.14 -25.21 -1.31
N VAL A 505 -20.02 -25.01 -2.30
CA VAL A 505 -21.27 -25.79 -2.44
C VAL A 505 -20.97 -27.27 -2.69
N LEU A 506 -19.99 -27.60 -3.54
CA LEU A 506 -19.59 -28.99 -3.82
C LEU A 506 -19.03 -29.70 -2.56
N LYS A 507 -18.18 -29.03 -1.77
CA LYS A 507 -17.64 -29.58 -0.51
C LYS A 507 -18.72 -29.92 0.53
N ASN A 508 -19.90 -29.31 0.44
CA ASN A 508 -21.02 -29.57 1.36
C ASN A 508 -21.84 -30.82 0.99
N GLU A 509 -21.57 -31.51 -0.13
CA GLU A 509 -22.36 -32.67 -0.58
C GLU A 509 -22.46 -33.78 0.48
N GLU A 510 -21.34 -34.17 1.11
CA GLU A 510 -21.34 -35.19 2.15
C GLU A 510 -22.14 -34.77 3.38
N GLN A 511 -22.03 -33.51 3.79
CA GLN A 511 -22.72 -32.98 4.97
C GLN A 511 -24.23 -32.95 4.74
N PHE A 512 -24.65 -32.50 3.55
CA PHE A 512 -26.04 -32.53 3.11
C PHE A 512 -26.63 -33.95 3.12
N LYS A 513 -25.90 -34.94 2.58
CA LYS A 513 -26.30 -36.35 2.63
C LYS A 513 -26.42 -36.89 4.06
N LYS A 514 -25.45 -36.59 4.94
CA LYS A 514 -25.45 -37.00 6.36
C LYS A 514 -26.64 -36.39 7.13
N LEU A 515 -26.90 -35.09 6.96
CA LEU A 515 -28.03 -34.39 7.56
C LEU A 515 -29.39 -34.95 7.10
N LYS A 516 -29.52 -35.28 5.81
CA LYS A 516 -30.75 -35.89 5.25
C LYS A 516 -31.00 -37.30 5.78
N GLY A 517 -29.93 -38.09 5.98
CA GLY A 517 -30.00 -39.38 6.69
C GLY A 517 -30.45 -39.21 8.14
N TYR A 518 -29.77 -38.36 8.92
CA TYR A 518 -30.09 -38.14 10.33
C TYR A 518 -31.52 -37.63 10.56
N ASN A 519 -32.04 -36.73 9.72
CA ASN A 519 -33.43 -36.27 9.81
C ASN A 519 -34.45 -37.38 9.47
N LYS A 520 -34.12 -38.32 8.58
CA LYS A 520 -34.96 -39.50 8.33
C LYS A 520 -34.99 -40.41 9.56
N ASP A 521 -33.83 -40.71 10.13
CA ASP A 521 -33.70 -41.54 11.33
C ASP A 521 -34.40 -40.89 12.53
N LEU A 522 -34.25 -39.58 12.73
CA LEU A 522 -34.94 -38.83 13.78
C LEU A 522 -36.47 -38.87 13.63
N LYS A 523 -36.98 -38.78 12.39
CA LYS A 523 -38.41 -38.91 12.12
C LYS A 523 -38.91 -40.32 12.44
N GLU A 524 -38.21 -41.36 11.97
CA GLU A 524 -38.54 -42.75 12.31
C GLU A 524 -38.48 -43.01 13.83
N GLN A 525 -37.53 -42.43 14.54
CA GLN A 525 -37.44 -42.53 16.00
C GLN A 525 -38.58 -41.80 16.71
N ARG A 526 -39.02 -40.63 16.24
CA ARG A 526 -40.21 -39.95 16.78
C ARG A 526 -41.47 -40.79 16.59
N GLU A 527 -41.69 -41.32 15.40
CA GLU A 527 -42.82 -42.22 15.10
C GLU A 527 -42.80 -43.51 15.93
N ARG A 528 -41.61 -44.02 16.30
CA ARG A 528 -41.44 -45.14 17.25
C ARG A 528 -41.70 -44.70 18.70
N ASN A 529 -41.22 -43.54 19.12
CA ASN A 529 -41.38 -43.06 20.50
C ASN A 529 -42.85 -42.75 20.80
N GLU A 530 -43.57 -42.10 19.87
CA GLU A 530 -45.02 -41.87 19.98
C GLU A 530 -45.81 -43.18 20.14
N LYS A 531 -45.41 -44.25 19.41
CA LYS A 531 -46.00 -45.59 19.55
C LYS A 531 -45.67 -46.22 20.90
N CYS A 532 -44.42 -46.12 21.37
CA CYS A 532 -44.05 -46.60 22.71
C CYS A 532 -44.80 -45.84 23.82
N GLU A 533 -44.90 -44.52 23.74
CA GLU A 533 -45.67 -43.70 24.70
C GLU A 533 -47.17 -44.02 24.69
N ALA A 534 -47.74 -44.41 23.55
CA ALA A 534 -49.11 -44.93 23.50
C ALA A 534 -49.24 -46.28 24.23
N GLN A 535 -48.30 -47.20 24.03
CA GLN A 535 -48.27 -48.50 24.72
C GLN A 535 -48.00 -48.38 26.23
N VAL A 536 -47.15 -47.44 26.65
CA VAL A 536 -46.93 -47.14 28.07
C VAL A 536 -48.22 -46.64 28.71
N ARG A 537 -48.92 -45.68 28.09
CA ARG A 537 -50.22 -45.20 28.60
C ARG A 537 -51.28 -46.30 28.69
N GLU A 538 -51.32 -47.22 27.73
CA GLU A 538 -52.23 -48.37 27.79
C GLU A 538 -51.86 -49.34 28.93
N SER A 539 -50.57 -49.63 29.13
CA SER A 539 -50.11 -50.55 30.19
C SER A 539 -50.20 -49.94 31.60
N GLU A 540 -49.97 -48.65 31.78
CA GLU A 540 -50.23 -47.92 33.03
C GLU A 540 -51.70 -48.00 33.42
N GLN A 541 -52.63 -47.82 32.47
CA GLN A 541 -54.06 -47.95 32.72
C GLN A 541 -54.42 -49.38 33.14
N ARG A 542 -53.89 -50.42 32.46
CA ARG A 542 -54.09 -51.83 32.86
C ARG A 542 -53.55 -52.14 34.26
N ILE A 543 -52.38 -51.60 34.63
CA ILE A 543 -51.80 -51.78 35.97
C ILE A 543 -52.72 -51.15 37.03
N LYS A 544 -53.27 -49.97 36.75
CA LYS A 544 -54.20 -49.28 37.64
C LYS A 544 -55.48 -50.10 37.86
N ASP A 545 -56.05 -50.64 36.79
CA ASP A 545 -57.27 -51.47 36.85
C ASP A 545 -57.02 -52.81 37.59
N LEU A 546 -55.86 -53.46 37.37
CA LEU A 546 -55.46 -54.64 38.15
C LEU A 546 -55.27 -54.33 39.64
N SER A 547 -54.66 -53.19 39.98
CA SER A 547 -54.39 -52.81 41.37
C SER A 547 -55.69 -52.59 42.16
N ALA A 548 -56.70 -51.97 41.55
CA ALA A 548 -58.04 -51.83 42.13
C ALA A 548 -58.73 -53.18 42.34
N THR A 549 -58.52 -54.13 41.42
CA THR A 549 -59.06 -55.49 41.52
C THR A 549 -58.44 -56.27 42.69
N LEU A 550 -57.11 -56.19 42.85
CA LEU A 550 -56.38 -56.84 43.94
C LEU A 550 -56.75 -56.29 45.32
N GLU A 551 -56.93 -54.97 45.46
CA GLU A 551 -57.29 -54.38 46.76
C GLU A 551 -58.72 -54.77 47.18
N ASN A 552 -59.65 -54.94 46.23
CA ASN A 552 -60.98 -55.49 46.50
C ASN A 552 -60.91 -56.96 46.96
N GLN A 553 -60.15 -57.83 46.26
CA GLN A 553 -59.98 -59.23 46.66
C GLN A 553 -59.35 -59.39 48.05
N LYS A 554 -58.36 -58.54 48.37
CA LYS A 554 -57.75 -58.48 49.70
C LYS A 554 -58.76 -58.09 50.79
N LYS A 555 -59.70 -57.21 50.48
CA LYS A 555 -60.76 -56.79 51.41
C LYS A 555 -61.75 -57.91 51.70
N GLU A 556 -62.23 -58.63 50.68
CA GLU A 556 -63.07 -59.83 50.85
C GLU A 556 -62.36 -60.92 51.68
N LEU A 557 -61.06 -61.12 51.46
CA LEU A 557 -60.29 -62.12 52.19
C LEU A 557 -60.18 -61.79 53.69
N VAL A 558 -59.98 -60.51 54.03
CA VAL A 558 -59.93 -60.03 55.42
C VAL A 558 -61.29 -60.21 56.12
N GLU A 559 -62.39 -59.87 55.45
CA GLU A 559 -63.75 -60.07 55.98
C GLU A 559 -64.07 -61.56 56.18
N THR A 560 -63.61 -62.42 55.26
CA THR A 560 -63.77 -63.88 55.37
C THR A 560 -63.03 -64.44 56.59
N VAL A 561 -61.76 -64.05 56.79
CA VAL A 561 -60.94 -64.49 57.95
C VAL A 561 -61.53 -63.99 59.27
N ALA A 562 -62.08 -62.77 59.32
CA ALA A 562 -62.76 -62.27 60.50
C ALA A 562 -63.97 -63.13 60.89
N SER A 563 -64.78 -63.55 59.92
CA SER A 563 -65.95 -64.43 60.17
C SER A 563 -65.57 -65.83 60.67
N LEU A 564 -64.41 -66.35 60.25
CA LEU A 564 -63.89 -67.64 60.67
C LEU A 564 -63.38 -67.62 62.12
N HIS A 565 -62.69 -66.56 62.53
CA HIS A 565 -62.27 -66.38 63.93
C HIS A 565 -63.49 -66.29 64.87
N GLN A 566 -64.51 -65.49 64.51
CA GLN A 566 -65.73 -65.38 65.32
C GLN A 566 -66.42 -66.75 65.53
N LYS A 567 -66.56 -67.56 64.48
CA LYS A 567 -67.10 -68.92 64.58
C LYS A 567 -66.24 -69.88 65.41
N HIS A 568 -64.93 -69.67 65.46
CA HIS A 568 -64.02 -70.47 66.27
C HIS A 568 -64.22 -70.17 67.76
N ASP A 569 -64.27 -68.90 68.13
CA ASP A 569 -64.48 -68.45 69.52
C ASP A 569 -65.86 -68.88 70.07
N GLU A 570 -66.92 -68.77 69.26
CA GLU A 570 -68.27 -69.25 69.61
C GLU A 570 -68.28 -70.77 69.89
N ASN A 571 -67.59 -71.57 69.08
CA ASN A 571 -67.48 -73.03 69.30
C ASN A 571 -66.64 -73.38 70.54
N MET A 572 -65.52 -72.70 70.77
CA MET A 572 -64.69 -72.93 71.96
C MET A 572 -65.44 -72.60 73.26
N THR A 573 -66.21 -71.51 73.26
CA THR A 573 -67.05 -71.09 74.40
C THR A 573 -68.17 -72.11 74.69
N LYS A 574 -68.72 -72.73 73.63
CA LYS A 574 -69.74 -73.78 73.76
C LYS A 574 -69.18 -75.07 74.36
N LEU A 575 -68.00 -75.50 73.89
CA LEU A 575 -67.33 -76.71 74.39
C LEU A 575 -66.98 -76.61 75.88
N GLN A 576 -66.56 -75.43 76.35
CA GLN A 576 -66.28 -75.19 77.78
C GLN A 576 -67.53 -75.33 78.66
N LYS A 577 -68.71 -74.89 78.20
CA LYS A 577 -69.97 -75.04 78.93
C LYS A 577 -70.41 -76.51 79.03
N ASP A 578 -70.28 -77.26 77.95
CA ASP A 578 -70.70 -78.67 77.93
C ASP A 578 -69.84 -79.53 78.88
N MET A 579 -68.54 -79.26 79.01
CA MET A 579 -67.66 -79.98 79.96
C MET A 579 -67.99 -79.67 81.43
N GLU A 580 -68.29 -78.42 81.78
CA GLU A 580 -68.61 -78.05 83.16
C GLU A 580 -69.96 -78.66 83.60
N GLN A 581 -70.95 -78.71 82.69
CA GLN A 581 -72.24 -79.35 82.95
C GLN A 581 -72.09 -80.86 83.22
N GLN A 582 -71.22 -81.56 82.46
CA GLN A 582 -70.95 -82.98 82.69
C GLN A 582 -70.29 -83.26 84.06
N ARG A 583 -69.50 -82.33 84.59
CA ARG A 583 -68.91 -82.46 85.94
C ARG A 583 -69.99 -82.38 87.03
N ILE A 584 -70.88 -81.40 86.92
CA ILE A 584 -71.98 -81.18 87.87
C ILE A 584 -72.94 -82.39 87.92
N ASP A 585 -73.24 -83.01 86.76
CA ASP A 585 -74.12 -84.18 86.70
C ASP A 585 -73.46 -85.46 87.26
N ALA A 586 -72.12 -85.55 87.26
CA ALA A 586 -71.38 -86.67 87.86
C ALA A 586 -71.42 -86.63 89.39
N ASP A 587 -71.11 -85.49 90.00
CA ASP A 587 -71.07 -85.32 91.46
C ASP A 587 -72.45 -85.57 92.09
N ASN A 588 -73.53 -85.11 91.45
CA ASN A 588 -74.89 -85.33 91.91
C ASN A 588 -75.30 -86.82 91.92
N ARG A 589 -74.77 -87.65 91.01
CA ARG A 589 -75.05 -89.10 90.98
C ARG A 589 -74.35 -89.86 92.10
N ILE A 590 -73.15 -89.43 92.49
CA ILE A 590 -72.40 -90.05 93.59
C ILE A 590 -73.13 -89.82 94.92
N ALA A 591 -73.54 -88.58 95.19
CA ALA A 591 -74.27 -88.23 96.41
C ALA A 591 -75.61 -88.98 96.59
N GLN A 592 -76.33 -89.24 95.49
CA GLN A 592 -77.59 -90.01 95.54
C GLN A 592 -77.37 -91.51 95.83
N ALA A 593 -76.26 -92.09 95.36
CA ALA A 593 -75.95 -93.51 95.60
C ALA A 593 -75.60 -93.80 97.06
N GLU A 594 -74.84 -92.91 97.71
CA GLU A 594 -74.43 -93.07 99.12
C GLU A 594 -75.62 -92.95 100.09
N ALA A 595 -76.54 -92.02 99.83
CA ALA A 595 -77.77 -91.85 100.61
C ALA A 595 -78.70 -93.08 100.53
N ALA A 596 -78.86 -93.67 99.34
CA ALA A 596 -79.67 -94.87 99.14
C ALA A 596 -79.08 -96.10 99.84
N HIS A 597 -77.74 -96.24 99.84
CA HIS A 597 -77.09 -97.41 100.43
C HIS A 597 -77.22 -97.45 101.96
N SER A 598 -76.98 -96.34 102.65
CA SER A 598 -77.10 -96.26 104.12
C SER A 598 -78.53 -96.52 104.63
N THR A 599 -79.54 -96.00 103.93
CA THR A 599 -80.96 -96.20 104.25
C THR A 599 -81.38 -97.68 104.10
N THR A 600 -80.79 -98.40 103.14
CA THR A 600 -81.11 -99.80 102.89
C THR A 600 -80.54 -100.72 103.99
N LEU A 601 -79.29 -100.49 104.44
CA LEU A 601 -78.67 -101.26 105.53
C LEU A 601 -79.41 -101.10 106.86
N ALA A 602 -79.80 -99.87 107.21
CA ALA A 602 -80.54 -99.60 108.46
C ALA A 602 -81.88 -100.34 108.51
N THR A 603 -82.57 -100.46 107.37
CA THR A 603 -83.87 -101.12 107.26
C THR A 603 -83.77 -102.64 107.44
N GLN A 604 -82.73 -103.27 106.85
CA GLN A 604 -82.50 -104.71 106.99
C GLN A 604 -82.10 -105.11 108.42
N GLN A 605 -81.28 -104.32 109.11
CA GLN A 605 -80.93 -104.57 110.52
C GLN A 605 -82.14 -104.45 111.47
N ALA A 606 -83.10 -103.56 111.17
CA ALA A 606 -84.33 -103.43 111.95
C ALA A 606 -85.27 -104.65 111.78
N GLN A 607 -85.43 -105.17 110.55
CA GLN A 607 -86.26 -106.34 110.29
C GLN A 607 -85.70 -107.63 110.92
N PHE A 608 -84.38 -107.85 110.82
CA PHE A 608 -83.75 -109.06 111.38
C PHE A 608 -83.87 -109.14 112.91
N LYS A 609 -83.91 -107.99 113.59
CA LYS A 609 -84.10 -107.91 115.05
C LYS A 609 -85.55 -108.24 115.45
N ALA A 610 -86.53 -107.72 114.72
CA ALA A 610 -87.95 -107.97 114.99
C ALA A 610 -88.36 -109.45 114.81
N GLU A 611 -87.79 -110.16 113.83
CA GLU A 611 -88.04 -111.60 113.66
C GLU A 611 -87.42 -112.43 114.80
N MET A 612 -86.22 -112.07 115.26
CA MET A 612 -85.57 -112.77 116.39
C MET A 612 -86.34 -112.63 117.70
N ASP A 613 -86.86 -111.44 118.01
CA ASP A 613 -87.69 -111.21 119.20
C ASP A 613 -89.02 -112.01 119.12
N SER A 614 -89.62 -112.10 117.93
CA SER A 614 -90.83 -112.88 117.67
C SER A 614 -90.63 -114.39 117.91
N VAL A 615 -89.55 -114.97 117.37
CA VAL A 615 -89.22 -116.39 117.57
C VAL A 615 -88.88 -116.70 119.03
N THR A 616 -88.15 -115.80 119.70
CA THR A 616 -87.81 -115.94 121.13
C THR A 616 -89.07 -115.90 122.01
N SER A 617 -90.06 -115.08 121.67
CA SER A 617 -91.36 -115.08 122.37
C SER A 617 -92.10 -116.42 122.22
N LYS A 618 -92.19 -116.98 121.00
CA LYS A 618 -92.84 -118.26 120.72
C LYS A 618 -92.18 -119.43 121.45
N MET A 619 -90.84 -119.41 121.55
CA MET A 619 -90.07 -120.40 122.30
C MET A 619 -90.41 -120.38 123.79
N ASN A 620 -90.63 -119.20 124.38
CA ASN A 620 -91.01 -119.06 125.78
C ASN A 620 -92.48 -119.46 126.05
N THR A 621 -93.42 -119.10 125.17
CA THR A 621 -94.84 -119.48 125.34
C THR A 621 -95.02 -120.99 125.31
N LEU A 622 -94.38 -121.70 124.36
CA LEU A 622 -94.46 -123.17 124.29
C LEU A 622 -93.82 -123.85 125.51
N HIS A 623 -92.80 -123.22 126.11
CA HIS A 623 -92.17 -123.71 127.34
C HIS A 623 -93.06 -123.52 128.58
N SER A 624 -94.02 -122.59 128.54
CA SER A 624 -95.00 -122.38 129.60
C SER A 624 -96.24 -123.30 129.50
N GLU A 625 -96.74 -123.58 128.29
CA GLU A 625 -98.04 -124.26 128.11
C GLU A 625 -98.04 -125.77 128.41
N LEU A 626 -96.93 -126.50 128.20
CA LEU A 626 -96.88 -127.96 128.42
C LEU A 626 -96.04 -128.42 129.61
N ARG A 627 -95.45 -127.46 130.36
CA ARG A 627 -95.19 -127.63 131.80
C ARG A 627 -96.48 -127.70 132.63
N ALA A 628 -97.65 -127.44 132.04
CA ALA A 628 -98.96 -127.56 132.69
C ALA A 628 -99.68 -128.92 132.46
N ARG A 629 -99.07 -129.86 131.70
CA ARG A 629 -99.70 -131.14 131.34
C ARG A 629 -98.73 -132.33 131.29
N ASN A 630 -97.68 -132.44 132.11
CA ASN A 630 -97.67 -132.48 133.58
C ASN A 630 -98.76 -133.36 134.23
N ALA A 631 -98.37 -134.03 135.32
CA ALA A 631 -99.24 -134.46 136.42
C ALA A 631 -100.42 -135.46 136.16
N SER A 632 -100.44 -136.24 135.08
CA SER A 632 -101.36 -137.41 135.00
C SER A 632 -100.83 -138.63 134.22
N ARG A 633 -99.59 -139.03 134.52
CA ARG A 633 -99.27 -140.46 134.63
C ARG A 633 -100.08 -141.03 135.81
N ARG A 634 -100.26 -142.35 135.89
CA ARG A 634 -100.29 -143.02 137.21
C ARG A 634 -98.95 -142.61 137.91
N GLY A 635 -98.97 -141.77 138.96
CA GLY A 635 -97.94 -140.72 139.23
C GLY A 635 -96.46 -141.10 139.58
N GLY A 636 -95.50 -140.13 139.52
CA GLY A 636 -94.05 -140.20 139.96
C GLY A 636 -92.93 -139.64 139.00
N PHE A 637 -91.71 -139.21 139.47
CA PHE A 637 -90.72 -138.23 138.83
C PHE A 637 -89.13 -138.49 138.91
N SER A 638 -88.26 -138.00 137.95
CA SER A 638 -86.80 -137.48 138.03
C SER A 638 -85.46 -138.08 137.35
N ILE A 639 -84.62 -137.18 136.71
CA ILE A 639 -83.10 -136.91 136.53
C ILE A 639 -81.95 -137.83 135.91
N SER A 640 -81.05 -137.30 135.01
CA SER A 640 -79.52 -137.49 134.91
C SER A 640 -78.79 -136.75 133.70
N ILE A 641 -77.43 -136.83 133.50
CA ILE A 641 -76.48 -135.91 132.73
C ILE A 641 -75.17 -136.55 132.07
N GLY A 642 -74.46 -135.92 131.06
CA GLY A 642 -73.06 -136.22 130.56
C GLY A 642 -72.46 -135.23 129.46
N PRO A 643 -71.11 -135.06 129.20
CA PRO A 643 -70.51 -133.72 128.86
C PRO A 643 -69.60 -133.47 127.59
N LEU A 644 -69.39 -132.16 127.26
CA LEU A 644 -68.29 -131.34 126.64
C LEU A 644 -67.25 -131.91 125.60
N THR A 645 -66.62 -131.15 124.68
CA THR A 645 -65.93 -129.81 124.78
C THR A 645 -65.75 -129.10 123.40
N ILE A 646 -65.41 -127.79 123.37
CA ILE A 646 -65.43 -126.87 122.19
C ILE A 646 -64.05 -126.19 121.96
N GLY A 647 -63.74 -125.75 120.73
CA GLY A 647 -62.76 -124.65 120.49
C GLY A 647 -62.36 -124.39 119.03
N PHE A 648 -63.08 -123.50 118.33
CA PHE A 648 -62.66 -122.81 117.10
C PHE A 648 -63.30 -121.42 117.07
#